data_AF-A0A1L7RI17-F1
#
_entry.id   AF-A0A1L7RI17-F1
#
_cell.length_a   1.000
_cell.length_b   1.000
_cell.length_c   1.000
_cell.angle_alpha   90.00
_cell.angle_beta   90.00
_cell.angle_gamma   90.00
#
_symmetry.space_group_name_H-M   'P 1'
#
loop_
_entity.id
_entity.type
_entity.pdbx_description
1 polymer ?
#
loop_
_entity_poly.entity_id
_entity_poly.type
_entity_poly.pdbx_seq_one_letter_code
_entity_poly.pdbx_strand_id
1 'polypeptide(L)'
;MTKVTKTGLVRRASYFAARGRNAVANLVVSGSIHGYQSKHCADFNEYVSRLGGRQNSGFPDHWRVDDSLVNDDPARVAVVIHCFYPELMDELFEHLQVIPVDFDLFVTNASGRELTVPRERLPHLGHVSVVEVANHGRDIFPTVQLINAGFLDPYDIVLKVHTKRSPWREEHAELAGDGAGWKDQLLADLLGSEQRVKEILNAFASDSSLGLVTADDCVVGPEFWGGDQHIVEQLLRRLELSLDDPDALRFASGSMYWIRGFVLQGLRALNLQHADFDEENGQVDATTAHAVERLLGILTEEAGLRMAEVAELGKQGAGAADAYARFERGADRYARAQLIPFYLPQFHDSPQNNRWWGQGFTEWSNVTAAIPGYRGHYQPKLPTELGFYDLANDEVRRKQAVLAREHGIAGFMYYYYWFSGERLLNVPIERLHASDLDQPYCIMWANENWTRRWDGRAADILVGQDYTKVPAETFIDDVMEFLLDPRYMRIDGKAVLAVYRPAQMSNFPDVVATWRQKAREAGVGELYVLAVAVAEEFDGIQALGGETGIDGTLQFPPHNLPWVAGPATEVGLDSRWRGNFMSYQETVKASLAMSGTLDDSEYPGAMVAFDNTARRQWTADTWYGSNPYTFRRWVAGLIDSVMSREPEHRVVFINAWNEWAESAVLEPTTRFGRTFLLALRDAVWI
;
A
#
# COMPACT_ATOMS: atom_id res chain seq x y z
N MET A 1 34.82 -43.89 32.53
CA MET A 1 35.08 -44.01 31.07
C MET A 1 33.80 -44.48 30.38
N THR A 2 33.06 -43.58 29.75
CA THR A 2 31.84 -43.91 29.00
C THR A 2 32.22 -44.67 27.73
N LYS A 3 31.77 -45.93 27.60
CA LYS A 3 32.02 -46.77 26.41
C LYS A 3 31.35 -46.12 25.19
N VAL A 4 32.17 -45.57 24.28
CA VAL A 4 31.70 -45.04 23.00
C VAL A 4 31.31 -46.23 22.11
N THR A 5 30.02 -46.37 21.82
CA THR A 5 29.51 -47.42 20.94
C THR A 5 29.72 -47.05 19.47
N LYS A 6 29.87 -48.05 18.59
CA LYS A 6 29.99 -47.86 17.13
C LYS A 6 28.84 -47.01 16.57
N THR A 7 27.62 -47.21 17.09
CA THR A 7 26.43 -46.42 16.76
C THR A 7 26.54 -44.95 17.22
N GLY A 8 27.12 -44.70 18.39
CA GLY A 8 27.40 -43.35 18.88
C GLY A 8 28.44 -42.60 18.03
N LEU A 9 29.44 -43.31 17.50
CA LEU A 9 30.43 -42.76 16.56
C LEU A 9 29.79 -42.38 15.22
N VAL A 10 28.94 -43.24 14.65
CA VAL A 10 28.25 -42.97 13.37
C VAL A 10 27.28 -41.79 13.50
N ARG A 11 26.53 -41.69 14.61
CA ARG A 11 25.63 -40.56 14.87
C ARG A 11 26.40 -39.24 15.03
N ARG A 12 27.53 -39.25 15.75
CA ARG A 12 28.40 -38.08 15.87
C ARG A 12 29.01 -37.68 14.51
N ALA A 13 29.52 -38.63 13.74
CA ALA A 13 30.06 -38.37 12.41
C ALA A 13 29.01 -37.76 11.47
N SER A 14 27.78 -38.28 11.48
CA SER A 14 26.67 -37.74 10.69
C SER A 14 26.27 -36.33 11.12
N TYR A 15 26.24 -36.06 12.43
CA TYR A 15 25.98 -34.73 12.98
C TYR A 15 27.07 -33.72 12.60
N PHE A 16 28.36 -34.08 12.71
CA PHE A 16 29.46 -33.21 12.30
C PHE A 16 29.51 -33.01 10.77
N ALA A 17 29.16 -34.02 9.98
CA ALA A 17 29.03 -33.89 8.52
C ALA A 17 27.89 -32.94 8.13
N ALA A 18 26.73 -33.02 8.80
CA ALA A 18 25.61 -32.09 8.59
C ALA A 18 26.00 -30.66 9.02
N ARG A 19 26.64 -30.49 10.17
CA ARG A 19 27.13 -29.19 10.65
C ARG A 19 28.22 -28.62 9.73
N GLY A 20 29.10 -29.45 9.19
CA GLY A 20 30.11 -29.06 8.21
C GLY A 20 29.47 -28.59 6.89
N ARG A 21 28.47 -29.32 6.37
CA ARG A 21 27.69 -28.89 5.19
C ARG A 21 26.97 -27.57 5.42
N ASN A 22 26.35 -27.39 6.59
CA ASN A 22 25.68 -26.14 6.95
C ASN A 22 26.68 -24.99 7.13
N ALA A 23 27.85 -25.24 7.74
CA ALA A 23 28.90 -24.24 7.89
C ALA A 23 29.47 -23.80 6.54
N VAL A 24 29.64 -24.73 5.59
CA VAL A 24 30.06 -24.40 4.22
C VAL A 24 28.96 -23.65 3.48
N ALA A 25 27.69 -24.06 3.58
CA ALA A 25 26.57 -23.34 3.00
C ALA A 25 26.45 -21.92 3.57
N ASN A 26 26.56 -21.76 4.88
CA ASN A 26 26.57 -20.46 5.56
C ASN A 26 27.76 -19.60 5.11
N LEU A 27 28.97 -20.18 5.01
CA LEU A 27 30.14 -19.46 4.53
C LEU A 27 29.97 -18.95 3.10
N VAL A 28 29.38 -19.76 2.22
CA VAL A 28 29.10 -19.39 0.83
C VAL A 28 28.02 -18.30 0.75
N VAL A 29 27.00 -18.36 1.61
CA VAL A 29 25.82 -17.48 1.54
C VAL A 29 25.99 -16.18 2.35
N SER A 30 26.80 -16.17 3.40
CA SER A 30 26.93 -15.03 4.33
C SER A 30 28.37 -14.61 4.60
N GLY A 31 29.36 -15.22 3.96
CA GLY A 31 30.79 -14.98 4.26
C GLY A 31 31.23 -15.46 5.66
N SER A 32 30.37 -16.17 6.39
CA SER A 32 30.62 -16.64 7.76
C SER A 32 30.18 -18.08 7.93
N ILE A 33 31.04 -18.92 8.53
CA ILE A 33 30.67 -20.31 8.89
C ILE A 33 29.51 -20.38 9.90
N HIS A 34 29.25 -19.27 10.60
CA HIS A 34 28.16 -19.14 11.58
C HIS A 34 26.86 -18.62 10.95
N GLY A 35 26.86 -18.25 9.66
CA GLY A 35 25.72 -17.62 9.00
C GLY A 35 25.60 -16.13 9.30
N TYR A 36 24.45 -15.55 8.97
CA TYR A 36 24.09 -14.21 9.41
C TYR A 36 23.85 -14.23 10.93
N GLN A 37 24.60 -13.43 11.69
CA GLN A 37 24.40 -13.29 13.13
C GLN A 37 23.50 -12.09 13.41
N SER A 38 22.40 -12.33 14.11
CA SER A 38 21.50 -11.29 14.59
C SER A 38 22.00 -10.76 15.94
N LYS A 39 21.95 -9.45 16.12
CA LYS A 39 22.25 -8.73 17.37
C LYS A 39 20.98 -8.42 18.16
N HIS A 40 19.85 -8.28 17.48
CA HIS A 40 18.54 -8.00 18.07
C HIS A 40 17.48 -9.00 17.57
N CYS A 41 16.41 -9.21 18.34
CA CYS A 41 15.32 -10.13 17.97
C CYS A 41 14.52 -9.64 16.73
N ALA A 42 14.47 -8.31 16.54
CA ALA A 42 13.86 -7.65 15.39
C ALA A 42 14.77 -7.54 14.15
N ASP A 43 15.99 -8.09 14.17
CA ASP A 43 16.89 -8.00 13.03
C ASP A 43 16.25 -8.56 11.75
N PHE A 44 16.58 -7.96 10.61
CA PHE A 44 16.08 -8.38 9.30
C PHE A 44 16.35 -9.87 9.03
N ASN A 45 17.44 -10.40 9.58
CA ASN A 45 17.80 -11.80 9.44
C ASN A 45 16.84 -12.74 10.19
N GLU A 46 16.34 -12.32 11.36
CA GLU A 46 15.34 -13.06 12.12
C GLU A 46 13.99 -13.02 11.39
N TYR A 47 13.64 -11.89 10.79
CA TYR A 47 12.46 -11.80 9.92
C TYR A 47 12.53 -12.78 8.75
N VAL A 48 13.62 -12.74 7.97
CA VAL A 48 13.78 -13.60 6.80
C VAL A 48 13.80 -15.09 7.17
N SER A 49 14.37 -15.46 8.32
CA SER A 49 14.39 -16.85 8.77
C SER A 49 12.99 -17.41 9.06
N ARG A 50 12.03 -16.54 9.40
CA ARG A 50 10.62 -16.90 9.66
C ARG A 50 9.72 -16.91 8.43
N LEU A 51 10.16 -16.35 7.29
CA LEU A 51 9.37 -16.33 6.05
C LEU A 51 9.14 -17.74 5.45
N GLY A 52 10.03 -18.70 5.72
CA GLY A 52 10.00 -20.04 5.13
C GLY A 52 8.98 -21.04 5.74
N GLY A 53 7.97 -20.59 6.48
CA GLY A 53 7.01 -21.45 7.18
C GLY A 53 5.60 -20.85 7.31
N ARG A 54 4.72 -21.51 8.06
CA ARG A 54 3.38 -20.98 8.38
C ARG A 54 3.57 -19.64 9.10
N GLN A 55 3.11 -18.57 8.47
CA GLN A 55 3.19 -17.24 9.04
C GLN A 55 2.28 -17.14 10.28
N ASN A 56 2.79 -16.52 11.33
CA ASN A 56 1.98 -16.11 12.47
C ASN A 56 1.15 -14.88 12.05
N SER A 57 -0.12 -14.86 12.45
CA SER A 57 -1.04 -13.75 12.21
C SER A 57 -0.54 -12.41 12.78
N GLY A 58 0.35 -12.45 13.78
CA GLY A 58 0.83 -11.26 14.48
C GLY A 58 -0.16 -10.72 15.52
N PHE A 59 -1.19 -11.49 15.85
CA PHE A 59 -2.21 -11.21 16.86
C PHE A 59 -2.82 -12.54 17.38
N PRO A 60 -3.51 -12.56 18.54
CA PRO A 60 -4.10 -13.77 19.11
C PRO A 60 -5.17 -14.40 18.21
N ASP A 61 -5.08 -15.71 17.93
CA ASP A 61 -6.00 -16.38 16.99
C ASP A 61 -7.48 -16.32 17.42
N HIS A 62 -7.77 -16.24 18.73
CA HIS A 62 -9.15 -16.17 19.23
C HIS A 62 -9.87 -14.87 18.83
N TRP A 63 -9.13 -13.79 18.51
CA TRP A 63 -9.72 -12.55 17.99
C TRP A 63 -10.44 -12.75 16.64
N ARG A 64 -10.07 -13.77 15.87
CA ARG A 64 -10.68 -14.06 14.55
C ARG A 64 -12.13 -14.55 14.65
N VAL A 65 -12.52 -15.06 15.80
CA VAL A 65 -13.84 -15.68 16.04
C VAL A 65 -14.62 -14.94 17.13
N ASP A 66 -14.13 -13.79 17.56
CA ASP A 66 -14.77 -12.95 18.55
C ASP A 66 -15.63 -11.91 17.84
N ASP A 67 -16.93 -12.20 17.74
CA ASP A 67 -17.91 -11.32 17.10
C ASP A 67 -18.00 -9.94 17.78
N SER A 68 -17.56 -9.81 19.04
CA SER A 68 -17.55 -8.52 19.73
C SER A 68 -16.51 -7.54 19.19
N LEU A 69 -15.54 -8.03 18.39
CA LEU A 69 -14.50 -7.22 17.74
C LEU A 69 -14.88 -6.81 16.31
N VAL A 70 -16.02 -7.28 15.80
CA VAL A 70 -16.51 -6.93 14.47
C VAL A 70 -17.25 -5.60 14.53
N ASN A 71 -16.91 -4.68 13.62
CA ASN A 71 -17.55 -3.38 13.49
C ASN A 71 -18.03 -3.16 12.05
N ASP A 72 -19.30 -3.45 11.80
CA ASP A 72 -19.93 -3.33 10.47
C ASP A 72 -20.30 -1.89 10.09
N ASP A 73 -20.32 -0.98 11.06
CA ASP A 73 -20.59 0.44 10.87
C ASP A 73 -19.51 1.25 11.63
N PRO A 74 -18.30 1.41 11.05
CA PRO A 74 -17.22 2.13 11.70
C PRO A 74 -17.37 3.65 11.61
N ALA A 75 -17.01 4.34 12.68
CA ALA A 75 -16.78 5.78 12.67
C ALA A 75 -15.56 6.14 11.79
N ARG A 76 -15.34 7.44 11.51
CA ARG A 76 -14.11 7.88 10.82
C ARG A 76 -12.91 7.99 11.78
N VAL A 77 -13.18 8.12 13.08
CA VAL A 77 -12.19 8.26 14.14
C VAL A 77 -12.16 7.02 15.01
N ALA A 78 -10.97 6.49 15.27
CA ALA A 78 -10.75 5.51 16.33
C ALA A 78 -9.95 6.12 17.48
N VAL A 79 -10.22 5.64 18.69
CA VAL A 79 -9.42 5.89 19.88
C VAL A 79 -8.79 4.56 20.31
N VAL A 80 -7.47 4.52 20.40
CA VAL A 80 -6.71 3.36 20.90
C VAL A 80 -6.13 3.73 22.26
N ILE A 81 -6.55 3.01 23.29
CA ILE A 81 -6.00 3.10 24.64
C ILE A 81 -5.20 1.84 24.95
N HIS A 82 -3.94 1.99 25.35
CA HIS A 82 -3.23 0.92 26.04
C HIS A 82 -3.33 1.10 27.56
N CYS A 83 -3.93 0.11 28.24
CA CYS A 83 -4.14 0.10 29.68
C CYS A 83 -3.17 -0.86 30.38
N PHE A 84 -2.19 -0.29 31.06
CA PHE A 84 -1.31 -0.97 32.01
C PHE A 84 -1.65 -0.60 33.46
N TYR A 85 -2.03 0.66 33.71
CA TYR A 85 -2.42 1.20 35.02
C TYR A 85 -3.94 1.45 35.06
N PRO A 86 -4.75 0.48 35.50
CA PRO A 86 -6.21 0.52 35.36
C PRO A 86 -6.86 1.65 36.16
N GLU A 87 -6.25 2.09 37.25
CA GLU A 87 -6.73 3.22 38.05
C GLU A 87 -6.68 4.58 37.34
N LEU A 88 -5.96 4.70 36.21
CA LEU A 88 -5.91 5.92 35.41
C LEU A 88 -6.96 5.95 34.29
N MET A 89 -7.76 4.90 34.14
CA MET A 89 -8.75 4.80 33.05
C MET A 89 -9.90 5.78 33.21
N ASP A 90 -10.37 6.02 34.44
CA ASP A 90 -11.48 6.96 34.68
C ASP A 90 -11.13 8.39 34.23
N GLU A 91 -9.89 8.83 34.46
CA GLU A 91 -9.37 10.12 33.98
C GLU A 91 -9.35 10.18 32.44
N LEU A 92 -8.89 9.11 31.78
CA LEU A 92 -8.90 9.04 30.31
C LEU A 92 -10.32 9.10 29.76
N PHE A 93 -11.28 8.41 30.38
CA PHE A 93 -12.69 8.49 29.97
C PHE A 93 -13.29 9.90 30.18
N GLU A 94 -12.79 10.69 31.13
CA GLU A 94 -13.18 12.11 31.26
C GLU A 94 -12.71 12.94 30.08
N HIS A 95 -11.46 12.74 29.67
CA HIS A 95 -10.88 13.42 28.52
C HIS A 95 -11.54 13.05 27.19
N LEU A 96 -12.02 11.80 27.01
CA LEU A 96 -12.71 11.41 25.77
C LEU A 96 -14.08 12.06 25.58
N GLN A 97 -14.70 12.64 26.61
CA GLN A 97 -16.02 13.29 26.51
C GLN A 97 -15.99 14.52 25.59
N VAL A 98 -14.81 15.09 25.36
CA VAL A 98 -14.62 16.31 24.58
C VAL A 98 -14.47 16.06 23.07
N ILE A 99 -14.46 14.81 22.62
CA ILE A 99 -14.38 14.48 21.20
C ILE A 99 -15.72 14.85 20.53
N PRO A 100 -15.74 15.74 19.53
CA PRO A 100 -16.97 16.34 19.00
C PRO A 100 -17.63 15.54 17.87
N VAL A 101 -17.10 14.37 17.54
CA VAL A 101 -17.56 13.49 16.44
C VAL A 101 -17.64 12.06 16.92
N ASP A 102 -18.45 11.25 16.25
CA ASP A 102 -18.51 9.81 16.50
C ASP A 102 -17.12 9.16 16.46
N PHE A 103 -16.81 8.33 17.46
CA PHE A 103 -15.57 7.57 17.52
C PHE A 103 -15.79 6.16 18.06
N ASP A 104 -14.94 5.24 17.61
CA ASP A 104 -14.91 3.87 18.11
C ASP A 104 -13.69 3.67 19.03
N LEU A 105 -13.85 2.89 20.10
CA LEU A 105 -12.85 2.72 21.14
C LEU A 105 -12.25 1.32 21.16
N PHE A 106 -10.93 1.23 21.08
CA PHE A 106 -10.15 0.01 21.27
C PHE A 106 -9.29 0.14 22.51
N VAL A 107 -9.48 -0.75 23.48
CA VAL A 107 -8.67 -0.83 24.70
C VAL A 107 -7.85 -2.12 24.66
N THR A 108 -6.53 -2.00 24.64
CA THR A 108 -5.63 -3.13 24.89
C THR A 108 -5.32 -3.19 26.38
N ASN A 109 -5.83 -4.20 27.07
CA ASN A 109 -5.73 -4.34 28.51
C ASN A 109 -4.60 -5.30 28.89
N ALA A 110 -3.52 -4.75 29.44
CA ALA A 110 -2.40 -5.51 30.01
C ALA A 110 -2.41 -5.52 31.55
N SER A 111 -3.44 -4.93 32.18
CA SER A 111 -3.49 -4.76 33.64
C SER A 111 -3.87 -6.03 34.41
N GLY A 112 -4.47 -7.01 33.74
CA GLY A 112 -5.02 -8.22 34.36
C GLY A 112 -6.26 -7.97 35.23
N ARG A 113 -6.86 -6.77 35.16
CA ARG A 113 -8.14 -6.43 35.80
C ARG A 113 -9.18 -6.18 34.73
N GLU A 114 -10.39 -6.69 34.93
CA GLU A 114 -11.53 -6.40 34.06
C GLU A 114 -11.80 -4.89 34.05
N LEU A 115 -12.03 -4.35 32.85
CA LEU A 115 -12.32 -2.94 32.63
C LEU A 115 -13.76 -2.77 32.17
N THR A 116 -14.46 -1.78 32.70
CA THR A 116 -15.80 -1.38 32.24
C THR A 116 -15.71 0.00 31.63
N VAL A 117 -16.15 0.14 30.37
CA VAL A 117 -16.20 1.43 29.68
C VAL A 117 -17.53 2.13 30.05
N PRO A 118 -17.50 3.35 30.61
CA PRO A 118 -18.71 4.07 31.02
C PRO A 118 -19.39 4.73 29.81
N ARG A 119 -20.11 3.92 29.03
CA ARG A 119 -20.78 4.36 27.78
C ARG A 119 -21.69 5.57 27.97
N GLU A 120 -22.38 5.66 29.11
CA GLU A 120 -23.29 6.76 29.46
C GLU A 120 -22.60 8.13 29.63
N ARG A 121 -21.28 8.14 29.83
CA ARG A 121 -20.48 9.37 29.95
C ARG A 121 -19.89 9.82 28.61
N LEU A 122 -19.93 8.98 27.57
CA LEU A 122 -19.24 9.20 26.30
C LEU A 122 -20.28 9.39 25.18
N PRO A 123 -20.73 10.62 24.91
CA PRO A 123 -21.90 10.88 24.05
C PRO A 123 -21.71 10.45 22.59
N HIS A 124 -20.47 10.48 22.08
CA HIS A 124 -20.12 10.15 20.70
C HIS A 124 -19.51 8.73 20.53
N LEU A 125 -19.57 7.91 21.58
CA LEU A 125 -18.98 6.58 21.54
C LEU A 125 -19.84 5.61 20.72
N GLY A 126 -19.26 5.05 19.67
CA GLY A 126 -19.84 3.97 18.87
C GLY A 126 -19.46 2.59 19.39
N HIS A 127 -18.69 1.87 18.59
CA HIS A 127 -18.19 0.53 18.87
C HIS A 127 -17.14 0.56 19.99
N VAL A 128 -17.12 -0.49 20.81
CA VAL A 128 -16.14 -0.67 21.89
C VAL A 128 -15.57 -2.07 21.81
N SER A 129 -14.26 -2.17 21.72
CA SER A 129 -13.49 -3.40 21.78
C SER A 129 -12.52 -3.32 22.97
N VAL A 130 -12.65 -4.22 23.95
CA VAL A 130 -11.66 -4.38 25.03
C VAL A 130 -11.02 -5.75 24.87
N VAL A 131 -9.71 -5.77 24.61
CA VAL A 131 -8.96 -7.01 24.38
C VAL A 131 -7.89 -7.20 25.44
N GLU A 132 -7.87 -8.39 26.05
CA GLU A 132 -6.82 -8.79 26.97
C GLU A 132 -5.54 -9.12 26.18
N VAL A 133 -4.42 -8.52 26.61
CA VAL A 133 -3.12 -8.69 25.98
C VAL A 133 -2.05 -8.97 27.03
N ALA A 134 -0.97 -9.63 26.61
CA ALA A 134 0.20 -9.78 27.47
C ALA A 134 0.90 -8.41 27.65
N ASN A 135 1.49 -8.19 28.83
CA ASN A 135 2.42 -7.08 29.03
C ASN A 135 3.75 -7.38 28.33
N HIS A 136 3.80 -7.15 27.02
CA HIS A 136 4.94 -7.43 26.15
C HIS A 136 5.00 -6.43 25.01
N GLY A 137 6.13 -5.76 24.80
CA GLY A 137 6.29 -4.71 23.80
C GLY A 137 5.54 -3.41 24.14
N ARG A 138 5.29 -3.18 25.43
CA ARG A 138 4.64 -1.98 25.99
C ARG A 138 3.31 -1.66 25.32
N ASP A 139 3.03 -0.39 25.05
CA ASP A 139 1.85 0.08 24.30
C ASP A 139 1.96 -0.13 22.79
N ILE A 140 3.18 -0.37 22.28
CA ILE A 140 3.46 -0.47 20.84
C ILE A 140 3.01 -1.82 20.28
N PHE A 141 3.45 -2.94 20.87
CA PHE A 141 3.11 -4.25 20.32
C PHE A 141 1.61 -4.54 20.36
N PRO A 142 0.86 -4.27 21.44
CA PRO A 142 -0.59 -4.42 21.44
C PRO A 142 -1.29 -3.57 20.35
N THR A 143 -0.79 -2.35 20.09
CA THR A 143 -1.28 -1.52 18.98
C THR A 143 -1.00 -2.19 17.63
N VAL A 144 0.22 -2.73 17.44
CA VAL A 144 0.60 -3.52 16.25
C VAL A 144 -0.28 -4.76 16.08
N GLN A 145 -0.72 -5.40 17.16
CA GLN A 145 -1.66 -6.53 17.08
C GLN A 145 -3.02 -6.11 16.51
N LEU A 146 -3.56 -4.96 16.94
CA LEU A 146 -4.80 -4.40 16.36
C LEU A 146 -4.64 -4.08 14.87
N ILE A 147 -3.49 -3.53 14.48
CA ILE A 147 -3.13 -3.24 13.09
C ILE A 147 -3.05 -4.52 12.26
N ASN A 148 -2.34 -5.54 12.75
CA ASN A 148 -2.20 -6.83 12.07
C ASN A 148 -3.54 -7.56 11.92
N ALA A 149 -4.45 -7.38 12.89
CA ALA A 149 -5.81 -7.90 12.83
C ALA A 149 -6.70 -7.17 11.80
N GLY A 150 -6.29 -6.00 11.33
CA GLY A 150 -7.07 -5.14 10.42
C GLY A 150 -8.17 -4.35 11.13
N PHE A 151 -8.20 -4.35 12.47
CA PHE A 151 -9.25 -3.67 13.23
C PHE A 151 -9.18 -2.15 13.07
N LEU A 152 -8.00 -1.61 12.77
CA LEU A 152 -7.85 -0.18 12.51
C LEU A 152 -8.02 0.20 11.03
N ASP A 153 -8.17 -0.76 10.12
CA ASP A 153 -8.25 -0.50 8.67
C ASP A 153 -9.37 0.49 8.30
N PRO A 154 -10.57 0.51 8.92
CA PRO A 154 -11.65 1.41 8.52
C PRO A 154 -11.44 2.90 8.81
N TYR A 155 -10.55 3.27 9.73
CA TYR A 155 -10.48 4.63 10.28
C TYR A 155 -9.55 5.55 9.49
N ASP A 156 -9.97 6.81 9.34
CA ASP A 156 -9.17 7.85 8.69
C ASP A 156 -8.20 8.50 9.68
N ILE A 157 -8.64 8.66 10.93
CA ILE A 157 -7.87 9.29 12.01
C ILE A 157 -7.90 8.37 13.22
N VAL A 158 -6.76 8.26 13.88
CA VAL A 158 -6.60 7.51 15.13
C VAL A 158 -6.04 8.45 16.19
N LEU A 159 -6.72 8.53 17.33
CA LEU A 159 -6.15 9.03 18.56
C LEU A 159 -5.53 7.86 19.31
N LYS A 160 -4.24 7.92 19.59
CA LYS A 160 -3.56 6.93 20.44
C LYS A 160 -3.16 7.56 21.76
N VAL A 161 -3.60 6.96 22.85
CA VAL A 161 -3.22 7.33 24.22
C VAL A 161 -2.94 6.07 25.04
N HIS A 162 -2.32 6.22 26.22
CA HIS A 162 -2.10 5.09 27.10
C HIS A 162 -2.02 5.54 28.55
N THR A 163 -2.24 4.61 29.48
CA THR A 163 -2.02 4.88 30.90
C THR A 163 -0.52 5.00 31.15
N LYS A 164 -0.06 6.08 31.78
CA LYS A 164 1.37 6.34 32.03
C LYS A 164 1.59 6.78 33.48
N ARG A 165 2.51 6.12 34.17
CA ARG A 165 3.13 6.61 35.42
C ARG A 165 4.61 6.86 35.14
N SER A 166 5.25 7.73 35.92
CA SER A 166 6.69 7.99 35.82
C SER A 166 7.41 7.61 37.12
N PRO A 167 7.64 6.30 37.43
CA PRO A 167 8.23 5.87 38.69
C PRO A 167 9.65 6.41 38.93
N TRP A 168 10.46 6.53 37.87
CA TRP A 168 11.86 6.98 37.96
C TRP A 168 11.99 8.44 38.43
N ARG A 169 11.02 9.29 38.11
CA ARG A 169 10.98 10.69 38.55
C ARG A 169 10.26 10.90 39.88
N GLU A 170 9.38 9.96 40.28
CA GLU A 170 8.80 9.93 41.63
C GLU A 170 9.88 9.67 42.70
N GLU A 171 10.96 8.96 42.37
CA GLU A 171 12.09 8.69 43.28
C GLU A 171 13.23 9.74 43.22
N HIS A 172 13.24 10.63 42.23
CA HIS A 172 14.29 11.64 42.00
C HIS A 172 13.73 13.08 41.97
N ALA A 173 13.25 13.57 43.12
CA ALA A 173 12.63 14.91 43.29
C ALA A 173 13.58 16.12 43.09
N GLU A 174 14.87 15.88 42.82
CA GLU A 174 15.93 16.90 42.74
C GLU A 174 16.13 17.45 41.31
N LEU A 175 15.47 16.88 40.29
CA LEU A 175 15.49 17.37 38.90
C LEU A 175 14.20 18.17 38.62
N ALA A 176 14.32 19.39 38.13
CA ALA A 176 13.17 20.24 37.82
C ALA A 176 12.32 19.65 36.68
N GLY A 177 11.07 19.28 36.97
CA GLY A 177 10.07 18.83 35.99
C GLY A 177 9.33 17.56 36.47
N ASP A 178 8.09 17.75 36.92
CA ASP A 178 7.27 16.69 37.50
C ASP A 178 6.69 15.75 36.41
N GLY A 179 6.74 14.43 36.64
CA GLY A 179 6.31 13.42 35.67
C GLY A 179 4.79 13.22 35.56
N ALA A 180 4.00 13.73 36.52
CA ALA A 180 2.55 13.87 36.38
C ALA A 180 2.25 15.04 35.44
N GLY A 181 2.96 16.17 35.58
CA GLY A 181 2.91 17.34 34.70
C GLY A 181 3.21 17.01 33.24
N TRP A 182 4.10 16.06 32.92
CA TRP A 182 4.31 15.63 31.53
C TRP A 182 3.10 14.86 30.96
N LYS A 183 2.51 13.94 31.72
CA LYS A 183 1.31 13.19 31.30
C LYS A 183 0.09 14.12 31.21
N ASP A 184 -0.08 14.98 32.21
CA ASP A 184 -1.17 15.95 32.28
C ASP A 184 -1.06 16.96 31.13
N GLN A 185 0.16 17.38 30.76
CA GLN A 185 0.40 18.22 29.58
C GLN A 185 0.02 17.51 28.28
N LEU A 186 0.45 16.25 28.08
CA LEU A 186 0.08 15.45 26.90
C LEU A 186 -1.45 15.36 26.74
N LEU A 187 -2.16 15.05 27.82
CA LEU A 187 -3.62 14.94 27.81
C LEU A 187 -4.30 16.31 27.65
N ALA A 188 -3.77 17.37 28.27
CA ALA A 188 -4.28 18.72 28.10
C ALA A 188 -4.15 19.23 26.65
N ASP A 189 -3.03 18.94 25.99
CA ASP A 189 -2.80 19.38 24.61
C ASP A 189 -3.63 18.59 23.60
N LEU A 190 -3.77 17.28 23.80
CA LEU A 190 -4.46 16.41 22.84
C LEU A 190 -5.98 16.30 23.10
N LEU A 191 -6.41 16.48 24.35
CA LEU A 191 -7.77 16.21 24.84
C LEU A 191 -8.24 17.18 25.96
N GLY A 192 -7.63 18.36 26.10
CA GLY A 192 -7.96 19.27 27.21
C GLY A 192 -9.31 19.98 27.08
N SER A 193 -9.85 20.11 25.86
CA SER A 193 -11.17 20.71 25.61
C SER A 193 -11.72 20.35 24.24
N GLU A 194 -13.03 20.51 24.06
CA GLU A 194 -13.70 20.25 22.77
C GLU A 194 -13.16 21.18 21.67
N GLN A 195 -12.95 22.46 22.00
CA GLN A 195 -12.36 23.44 21.08
C GLN A 195 -10.98 23.00 20.60
N ARG A 196 -10.16 22.45 21.48
CA ARG A 196 -8.83 21.93 21.13
C ARG A 196 -8.93 20.74 20.17
N VAL A 197 -9.81 19.78 20.44
CA VAL A 197 -10.00 18.63 19.55
C VAL A 197 -10.53 19.07 18.18
N LYS A 198 -11.44 20.06 18.14
CA LYS A 198 -11.90 20.67 16.88
C LYS A 198 -10.75 21.30 16.10
N GLU A 199 -9.83 22.01 16.74
CA GLU A 199 -8.64 22.58 16.08
C GLU A 199 -7.77 21.49 15.43
N ILE A 200 -7.52 20.40 16.16
CA ILE A 200 -6.73 19.27 15.65
C ILE A 200 -7.43 18.61 14.45
N LEU A 201 -8.71 18.29 14.57
CA LEU A 201 -9.48 17.68 13.47
C LEU A 201 -9.62 18.64 12.28
N ASN A 202 -9.86 19.93 12.51
CA ASN A 202 -9.88 20.95 11.45
C ASN A 202 -8.54 21.02 10.69
N ALA A 203 -7.41 20.85 11.38
CA ALA A 203 -6.10 20.80 10.75
C ALA A 203 -5.95 19.56 9.85
N PHE A 204 -6.31 18.37 10.33
CA PHE A 204 -6.35 17.17 9.48
C PHE A 204 -7.33 17.31 8.30
N ALA A 205 -8.43 18.02 8.53
CA ALA A 205 -9.44 18.31 7.52
C ALA A 205 -8.90 19.17 6.38
N SER A 206 -8.17 20.22 6.75
CA SER A 206 -7.74 21.26 5.82
C SER A 206 -6.38 21.01 5.20
N ASP A 207 -5.55 20.14 5.79
CA ASP A 207 -4.20 19.84 5.32
C ASP A 207 -4.01 18.34 5.02
N SER A 208 -4.00 18.00 3.73
CA SER A 208 -3.73 16.65 3.22
C SER A 208 -2.28 16.17 3.45
N SER A 209 -1.37 17.07 3.83
CA SER A 209 0.02 16.75 4.20
C SER A 209 0.20 16.50 5.69
N LEU A 210 -0.74 16.88 6.57
CA LEU A 210 -0.62 16.66 8.01
C LEU A 210 -0.83 15.19 8.37
N GLY A 211 0.22 14.50 8.80
CA GLY A 211 0.20 13.08 9.12
C GLY A 211 -0.01 12.76 10.60
N LEU A 212 0.61 13.53 11.49
CA LEU A 212 0.65 13.27 12.93
C LEU A 212 0.66 14.59 13.69
N VAL A 213 -0.14 14.67 14.76
CA VAL A 213 -0.14 15.76 15.74
C VAL A 213 0.15 15.20 17.13
N THR A 214 1.18 15.71 17.79
CA THR A 214 1.51 15.40 19.18
C THR A 214 1.47 16.66 20.06
N ALA A 215 1.64 16.50 21.37
CA ALA A 215 1.71 17.63 22.30
C ALA A 215 2.95 18.50 22.06
N ASP A 216 2.98 19.67 22.70
CA ASP A 216 4.09 20.61 22.55
C ASP A 216 5.40 20.03 23.13
N ASP A 217 6.54 20.40 22.54
CA ASP A 217 7.89 19.93 22.91
C ASP A 217 8.08 18.40 22.86
N CYS A 218 7.22 17.68 22.13
CA CYS A 218 7.27 16.22 22.01
C CYS A 218 7.83 15.72 20.68
N VAL A 219 8.01 16.59 19.67
CA VAL A 219 8.73 16.23 18.43
C VAL A 219 10.23 16.42 18.67
N VAL A 220 10.95 15.31 18.77
CA VAL A 220 12.38 15.29 19.15
C VAL A 220 13.30 14.81 18.03
N GLY A 221 14.60 15.06 18.17
CA GLY A 221 15.59 14.92 17.12
C GLY A 221 16.55 13.71 17.23
N PRO A 222 17.66 13.72 16.44
CA PRO A 222 18.65 12.65 16.39
C PRO A 222 19.39 12.40 17.72
N GLU A 223 19.39 13.36 18.65
CA GLU A 223 19.93 13.18 20.00
C GLU A 223 19.22 12.08 20.80
N PHE A 224 18.04 11.63 20.36
CA PHE A 224 17.27 10.55 20.97
C PHE A 224 17.41 9.19 20.24
N TRP A 225 18.38 9.02 19.35
CA TRP A 225 18.63 7.72 18.72
C TRP A 225 18.89 6.59 19.74
N GLY A 226 19.70 6.86 20.76
CA GLY A 226 20.08 5.84 21.74
C GLY A 226 20.64 4.57 21.08
N GLY A 227 20.29 3.41 21.64
CA GLY A 227 20.58 2.11 21.05
C GLY A 227 19.61 1.66 19.94
N ASP A 228 18.60 2.47 19.60
CA ASP A 228 17.51 2.07 18.71
C ASP A 228 17.84 2.21 17.21
N GLN A 229 18.87 2.98 16.83
CA GLN A 229 19.23 3.22 15.43
C GLN A 229 19.43 1.93 14.65
N HIS A 230 20.17 0.98 15.23
CA HIS A 230 20.41 -0.30 14.59
C HIS A 230 19.11 -1.07 14.31
N ILE A 231 18.18 -1.07 15.27
CA ILE A 231 16.90 -1.76 15.17
C ILE A 231 16.07 -1.11 14.07
N VAL A 232 16.02 0.23 14.02
CA VAL A 232 15.32 0.98 12.97
C VAL A 232 15.88 0.65 11.58
N GLU A 233 17.20 0.65 11.41
CA GLU A 233 17.84 0.23 10.15
C GLU A 233 17.41 -1.20 9.76
N GLN A 234 17.31 -2.12 10.72
CA GLN A 234 16.84 -3.49 10.44
C GLN A 234 15.36 -3.56 10.07
N LEU A 235 14.51 -2.72 10.67
CA LEU A 235 13.09 -2.65 10.34
C LEU A 235 12.85 -2.01 8.97
N LEU A 236 13.58 -0.94 8.62
CA LEU A 236 13.50 -0.29 7.31
C LEU A 236 13.85 -1.24 6.15
N ARG A 237 14.80 -2.17 6.36
CA ARG A 237 15.09 -3.22 5.39
C ARG A 237 13.89 -4.13 5.09
N ARG A 238 12.95 -4.28 6.03
CA ARG A 238 11.67 -4.99 5.79
C ARG A 238 10.69 -4.17 4.95
N LEU A 239 10.98 -2.93 4.60
CA LEU A 239 10.24 -2.13 3.63
C LEU A 239 11.08 -1.82 2.39
N GLU A 240 12.26 -2.45 2.28
CA GLU A 240 13.25 -2.16 1.23
C GLU A 240 13.69 -0.68 1.24
N LEU A 241 13.72 -0.07 2.42
CA LEU A 241 14.20 1.29 2.68
C LEU A 241 15.56 1.26 3.39
N SER A 242 16.32 2.35 3.20
CA SER A 242 17.56 2.65 3.91
C SER A 242 17.39 3.90 4.78
N LEU A 243 18.21 3.99 5.83
CA LEU A 243 18.35 5.21 6.62
C LEU A 243 19.51 6.02 6.03
N ASP A 244 19.20 6.93 5.12
CA ASP A 244 20.22 7.66 4.36
C ASP A 244 20.87 8.79 5.18
N ASP A 245 20.07 9.49 6.00
CA ASP A 245 20.50 10.57 6.87
C ASP A 245 19.97 10.37 8.30
N PRO A 246 20.76 9.71 9.18
CA PRO A 246 20.40 9.56 10.59
C PRO A 246 20.24 10.90 11.33
N ASP A 247 20.89 11.98 10.90
CA ASP A 247 20.81 13.29 11.55
C ASP A 247 19.49 14.02 11.23
N ALA A 248 18.74 13.55 10.24
CA ALA A 248 17.42 14.06 9.90
C ALA A 248 16.28 13.47 10.77
N LEU A 249 16.58 12.61 11.76
CA LEU A 249 15.55 11.99 12.59
C LEU A 249 14.65 13.04 13.24
N ARG A 250 13.34 12.88 13.03
CA ARG A 250 12.29 13.54 13.79
C ARG A 250 11.23 12.51 14.13
N PHE A 251 10.73 12.52 15.36
CA PHE A 251 9.63 11.65 15.76
C PHE A 251 8.87 12.19 16.97
N ALA A 252 7.62 11.77 17.13
CA ALA A 252 6.82 12.09 18.31
C ALA A 252 7.22 11.15 19.47
N SER A 253 7.84 11.72 20.50
CA SER A 253 8.22 11.00 21.71
C SER A 253 7.02 10.74 22.62
N GLY A 254 7.02 9.60 23.33
CA GLY A 254 6.05 9.31 24.37
C GLY A 254 4.75 8.66 23.89
N SER A 255 4.65 8.33 22.60
CA SER A 255 3.63 7.44 22.03
C SER A 255 2.16 7.84 22.26
N MET A 256 1.88 9.15 22.38
CA MET A 256 0.52 9.70 22.40
C MET A 256 0.38 10.78 21.33
N TYR A 257 -0.63 10.64 20.46
CA TYR A 257 -0.80 11.53 19.30
C TYR A 257 -2.16 11.31 18.63
N TRP A 258 -2.58 12.29 17.84
CA TRP A 258 -3.54 12.12 16.75
C TRP A 258 -2.78 11.81 15.47
N ILE A 259 -3.21 10.84 14.67
CA ILE A 259 -2.49 10.41 13.46
C ILE A 259 -3.44 9.99 12.35
N ARG A 260 -3.05 10.21 11.10
CA ARG A 260 -3.69 9.56 9.95
C ARG A 260 -3.62 8.04 10.13
N GLY A 261 -4.78 7.39 10.07
CA GLY A 261 -4.90 5.95 10.26
C GLY A 261 -3.94 5.17 9.37
N PHE A 262 -3.75 5.63 8.13
CA PHE A 262 -2.81 5.04 7.17
C PHE A 262 -1.40 4.85 7.74
N VAL A 263 -0.86 5.81 8.47
CA VAL A 263 0.53 5.74 8.96
C VAL A 263 0.69 4.60 9.97
N LEU A 264 -0.31 4.36 10.82
CA LEU A 264 -0.35 3.20 11.72
C LEU A 264 -0.65 1.91 10.95
N GLN A 265 -1.68 1.91 10.11
CA GLN A 265 -2.12 0.74 9.34
C GLN A 265 -0.97 0.19 8.47
N GLY A 266 -0.13 1.08 7.92
CA GLY A 266 1.05 0.73 7.15
C GLY A 266 2.08 -0.12 7.90
N LEU A 267 2.11 -0.09 9.24
CA LEU A 267 3.05 -0.90 10.04
C LEU A 267 2.85 -2.40 9.82
N ARG A 268 1.67 -2.82 9.36
CA ARG A 268 1.41 -4.19 8.92
C ARG A 268 2.45 -4.71 7.92
N ALA A 269 2.98 -3.83 7.06
CA ALA A 269 4.00 -4.16 6.07
C ALA A 269 5.31 -4.69 6.67
N LEU A 270 5.60 -4.40 7.94
CA LEU A 270 6.77 -4.87 8.68
C LEU A 270 6.61 -6.32 9.18
N ASN A 271 5.37 -6.85 9.20
CA ASN A 271 5.01 -8.16 9.76
C ASN A 271 5.64 -8.36 11.15
N LEU A 272 5.47 -7.36 12.02
CA LEU A 272 5.96 -7.40 13.39
C LEU A 272 5.15 -8.42 14.21
N GLN A 273 5.86 -9.32 14.88
CA GLN A 273 5.27 -10.40 15.66
C GLN A 273 5.82 -10.38 17.09
N HIS A 274 5.25 -11.20 17.98
CA HIS A 274 5.71 -11.31 19.37
C HIS A 274 7.23 -11.55 19.47
N ALA A 275 7.80 -12.36 18.58
CA ALA A 275 9.22 -12.68 18.57
C ALA A 275 10.13 -11.51 18.16
N ASP A 276 9.58 -10.42 17.63
CA ASP A 276 10.31 -9.20 17.31
C ASP A 276 10.45 -8.25 18.50
N PHE A 277 9.72 -8.47 19.59
CA PHE A 277 9.75 -7.60 20.76
C PHE A 277 10.53 -8.23 21.91
N ASP A 278 11.28 -7.39 22.59
CA ASP A 278 12.11 -7.71 23.76
C ASP A 278 11.28 -8.23 24.94
N GLU A 279 11.86 -9.12 25.74
CA GLU A 279 11.28 -9.47 27.05
C GLU A 279 11.33 -8.25 27.99
N GLU A 280 10.23 -7.99 28.71
CA GLU A 280 10.11 -6.84 29.61
C GLU A 280 10.95 -7.03 30.89
N ASN A 281 12.19 -6.53 30.86
CA ASN A 281 13.17 -6.58 31.96
C ASN A 281 13.49 -5.19 32.53
N GLY A 282 12.64 -4.18 32.26
CA GLY A 282 12.84 -2.80 32.73
C GLY A 282 13.82 -1.98 31.91
N GLN A 283 14.06 -2.36 30.65
CA GLN A 283 14.90 -1.60 29.72
C GLN A 283 14.35 -0.17 29.54
N VAL A 284 15.23 0.80 29.33
CA VAL A 284 14.84 2.21 29.10
C VAL A 284 15.18 2.71 27.70
N ASP A 285 15.87 1.90 26.90
CA ASP A 285 16.37 2.20 25.56
C ASP A 285 16.70 0.87 24.84
N ALA A 286 16.98 0.92 23.53
CA ALA A 286 17.40 -0.22 22.71
C ALA A 286 16.39 -1.38 22.70
N THR A 287 15.12 -1.06 22.44
CA THR A 287 14.05 -2.07 22.31
C THR A 287 13.27 -1.87 21.02
N THR A 288 12.60 -2.90 20.54
CA THR A 288 11.74 -2.75 19.35
C THR A 288 10.58 -1.80 19.56
N ALA A 289 10.05 -1.65 20.77
CA ALA A 289 9.02 -0.64 21.05
C ALA A 289 9.55 0.78 20.81
N HIS A 290 10.72 1.11 21.37
CA HIS A 290 11.35 2.42 21.20
C HIS A 290 11.80 2.65 19.74
N ALA A 291 12.30 1.62 19.06
CA ALA A 291 12.64 1.70 17.64
C ALA A 291 11.41 2.00 16.76
N VAL A 292 10.25 1.39 17.06
CA VAL A 292 9.01 1.65 16.31
C VAL A 292 8.50 3.08 16.53
N GLU A 293 8.67 3.68 17.72
CA GLU A 293 8.35 5.10 17.95
C GLU A 293 9.13 6.03 17.00
N ARG A 294 10.44 5.79 16.83
CA ARG A 294 11.30 6.55 15.90
C ARG A 294 10.94 6.28 14.45
N LEU A 295 10.72 5.00 14.14
CA LEU A 295 10.31 4.56 12.81
C LEU A 295 9.00 5.23 12.36
N LEU A 296 8.06 5.48 13.27
CA LEU A 296 6.81 6.14 12.93
C LEU A 296 7.02 7.56 12.40
N GLY A 297 7.98 8.30 12.94
CA GLY A 297 8.37 9.61 12.43
C GLY A 297 8.96 9.51 11.01
N ILE A 298 9.89 8.59 10.81
CA ILE A 298 10.51 8.31 9.50
C ILE A 298 9.46 7.92 8.45
N LEU A 299 8.52 7.04 8.82
CA LEU A 299 7.47 6.56 7.91
C LEU A 299 6.39 7.62 7.63
N THR A 300 6.17 8.55 8.56
CA THR A 300 5.35 9.73 8.31
C THR A 300 5.96 10.58 7.20
N GLU A 301 7.26 10.87 7.28
CA GLU A 301 7.96 11.66 6.25
C GLU A 301 8.08 10.90 4.92
N GLU A 302 8.35 9.59 4.95
CA GLU A 302 8.41 8.74 3.74
C GLU A 302 7.07 8.72 2.99
N ALA A 303 5.94 8.83 3.71
CA ALA A 303 4.60 8.97 3.15
C ALA A 303 4.31 10.34 2.52
N GLY A 304 5.27 11.28 2.55
CA GLY A 304 5.07 12.65 2.13
C GLY A 304 4.15 13.42 3.08
N LEU A 305 4.10 12.99 4.35
CA LEU A 305 3.34 13.64 5.39
C LEU A 305 4.28 14.36 6.36
N ARG A 306 3.77 15.37 7.06
CA ARG A 306 4.48 16.09 8.11
C ARG A 306 3.92 15.76 9.48
N MET A 307 4.78 15.81 10.49
CA MET A 307 4.39 15.87 11.89
C MET A 307 4.21 17.33 12.32
N ALA A 308 3.36 17.57 13.32
CA ALA A 308 3.19 18.87 13.94
C ALA A 308 2.98 18.74 15.45
N GLU A 309 3.29 19.81 16.17
CA GLU A 309 2.85 20.01 17.55
C GLU A 309 1.56 20.83 17.58
N VAL A 310 0.79 20.74 18.67
CA VAL A 310 -0.48 21.46 18.83
C VAL A 310 -0.29 22.97 18.67
N ALA A 311 0.77 23.56 19.22
CA ALA A 311 1.10 24.97 19.08
C ALA A 311 1.40 25.43 17.64
N GLU A 312 1.66 24.50 16.72
CA GLU A 312 1.96 24.81 15.32
C GLU A 312 0.69 24.89 14.46
N LEU A 313 -0.42 24.28 14.89
CA LEU A 313 -1.66 24.21 14.11
C LEU A 313 -2.28 25.59 13.86
N GLY A 314 -2.28 26.48 14.85
CA GLY A 314 -2.85 27.83 14.74
C GLY A 314 -2.05 28.82 13.89
N LYS A 315 -0.81 28.48 13.50
CA LYS A 315 0.05 29.33 12.64
C LYS A 315 -0.20 29.11 11.15
N GLN A 316 -0.92 28.05 10.79
CA GLN A 316 -1.27 27.70 9.42
C GLN A 316 -2.74 28.08 9.21
N GLY A 317 -3.02 28.83 8.15
CA GLY A 317 -4.25 29.61 7.96
C GLY A 317 -5.54 28.93 8.44
N ALA A 318 -6.40 29.69 9.12
CA ALA A 318 -7.67 29.22 9.66
C ALA A 318 -8.47 28.47 8.58
N GLY A 319 -8.50 27.14 8.66
CA GLY A 319 -9.46 26.31 7.94
C GLY A 319 -10.89 26.71 8.31
N ALA A 320 -11.88 26.25 7.54
CA ALA A 320 -13.27 26.46 7.90
C ALA A 320 -13.50 25.96 9.34
N ALA A 321 -14.15 26.78 10.17
CA ALA A 321 -14.30 26.52 11.61
C ALA A 321 -14.93 25.14 11.91
N ASP A 322 -15.68 24.59 10.95
CA ASP A 322 -16.41 23.33 11.05
C ASP A 322 -15.89 22.23 10.09
N ALA A 323 -14.66 22.35 9.57
CA ALA A 323 -14.09 21.35 8.65
C ALA A 323 -13.99 19.95 9.27
N TYR A 324 -13.90 19.85 10.60
CA TYR A 324 -13.90 18.61 11.37
C TYR A 324 -15.16 17.77 11.16
N ALA A 325 -16.28 18.38 10.78
CA ALA A 325 -17.55 17.69 10.55
C ALA A 325 -17.47 16.63 9.45
N ARG A 326 -16.44 16.66 8.59
CA ARG A 326 -16.18 15.60 7.62
C ARG A 326 -15.86 14.23 8.26
N PHE A 327 -15.44 14.23 9.52
CA PHE A 327 -15.16 13.02 10.28
C PHE A 327 -16.41 12.47 10.99
N GLU A 328 -17.55 13.14 10.87
CA GLU A 328 -18.82 12.60 11.36
C GLU A 328 -19.20 11.33 10.61
N ARG A 329 -19.88 10.44 11.33
CA ARG A 329 -20.45 9.22 10.75
C ARG A 329 -21.45 9.61 9.67
N GLY A 330 -21.27 9.05 8.47
CA GLY A 330 -22.15 9.31 7.33
C GLY A 330 -21.88 10.61 6.57
N ALA A 331 -20.83 11.37 6.91
CA ALA A 331 -20.40 12.48 6.07
C ALA A 331 -19.98 11.98 4.66
N ASP A 332 -20.41 12.72 3.64
CA ASP A 332 -20.05 12.48 2.24
C ASP A 332 -18.53 12.60 2.05
N ARG A 333 -17.96 11.71 1.23
CA ARG A 333 -16.55 11.78 0.82
C ARG A 333 -16.44 12.34 -0.58
N TYR A 334 -15.47 13.22 -0.77
CA TYR A 334 -15.18 13.79 -2.09
C TYR A 334 -13.78 13.37 -2.53
N ALA A 335 -13.70 12.76 -3.72
CA ALA A 335 -12.43 12.36 -4.30
C ALA A 335 -11.74 13.61 -4.87
N ARG A 336 -10.48 13.82 -4.49
CA ARG A 336 -9.65 14.92 -5.04
C ARG A 336 -9.37 14.74 -6.54
N ALA A 337 -9.25 13.48 -6.98
CA ALA A 337 -9.02 13.06 -8.35
C ALA A 337 -9.62 11.66 -8.59
N GLN A 338 -9.92 11.34 -9.84
CA GLN A 338 -10.31 10.01 -10.29
C GLN A 338 -9.08 9.11 -10.41
N LEU A 339 -9.00 8.09 -9.56
CA LEU A 339 -7.95 7.07 -9.65
C LEU A 339 -8.44 5.91 -10.50
N ILE A 340 -7.72 5.61 -11.59
CA ILE A 340 -8.11 4.59 -12.57
C ILE A 340 -6.96 3.57 -12.72
N PRO A 341 -6.99 2.44 -11.99
CA PRO A 341 -6.01 1.39 -12.21
C PRO A 341 -6.30 0.58 -13.48
N PHE A 342 -5.23 0.10 -14.11
CA PHE A 342 -5.34 -0.88 -15.20
C PHE A 342 -5.77 -2.24 -14.66
N TYR A 343 -6.59 -2.94 -15.42
CA TYR A 343 -7.19 -4.22 -15.03
C TYR A 343 -6.84 -5.32 -16.02
N LEU A 344 -6.08 -6.32 -15.55
CA LEU A 344 -5.67 -7.49 -16.32
C LEU A 344 -6.79 -8.54 -16.34
N PRO A 345 -7.29 -8.92 -17.54
CA PRO A 345 -8.38 -9.87 -17.63
C PRO A 345 -7.93 -11.35 -17.56
N GLN A 346 -6.64 -11.66 -17.39
CA GLN A 346 -6.08 -12.99 -17.68
C GLN A 346 -6.49 -14.14 -16.74
N PHE A 347 -6.85 -13.87 -15.49
CA PHE A 347 -7.06 -14.88 -14.44
C PHE A 347 -8.38 -15.66 -14.59
N HIS A 348 -8.61 -16.24 -15.75
CA HIS A 348 -9.69 -17.19 -16.05
C HIS A 348 -9.20 -18.18 -17.11
N ASP A 349 -9.87 -19.33 -17.19
CA ASP A 349 -9.54 -20.32 -18.20
C ASP A 349 -9.92 -19.82 -19.61
N SER A 350 -9.02 -20.01 -20.59
CA SER A 350 -9.32 -19.69 -21.98
C SER A 350 -8.81 -20.78 -22.94
N PRO A 351 -9.51 -21.05 -24.06
CA PRO A 351 -9.07 -22.05 -25.05
C PRO A 351 -7.66 -21.77 -25.57
N GLN A 352 -7.31 -20.50 -25.74
CA GLN A 352 -6.02 -20.08 -26.24
C GLN A 352 -4.91 -20.33 -25.21
N ASN A 353 -5.09 -19.91 -23.96
CA ASN A 353 -4.12 -20.16 -22.88
C ASN A 353 -3.92 -21.67 -22.67
N ASN A 354 -5.00 -22.44 -22.68
CA ASN A 354 -4.94 -23.90 -22.57
C ASN A 354 -4.08 -24.54 -23.66
N ARG A 355 -4.20 -24.04 -24.89
CA ARG A 355 -3.42 -24.52 -26.03
C ARG A 355 -1.95 -24.12 -25.94
N TRP A 356 -1.66 -22.91 -25.47
CA TRP A 356 -0.31 -22.35 -25.49
C TRP A 356 0.55 -22.79 -24.30
N TRP A 357 -0.06 -22.93 -23.12
CA TRP A 357 0.66 -23.10 -21.86
C TRP A 357 0.23 -24.34 -21.07
N GLY A 358 -0.82 -25.03 -21.51
CA GLY A 358 -1.32 -26.26 -20.91
C GLY A 358 -2.68 -26.08 -20.26
N GLN A 359 -3.40 -27.19 -20.12
CA GLN A 359 -4.77 -27.21 -19.61
C GLN A 359 -4.86 -26.60 -18.19
N GLY A 360 -5.78 -25.64 -18.02
CA GLY A 360 -6.05 -24.94 -16.77
C GLY A 360 -5.07 -23.81 -16.46
N PHE A 361 -4.27 -23.34 -17.44
CA PHE A 361 -3.32 -22.28 -17.19
C PHE A 361 -4.00 -20.93 -16.88
N THR A 362 -3.55 -20.31 -15.80
CA THR A 362 -3.71 -18.89 -15.46
C THR A 362 -2.37 -18.36 -14.94
N GLU A 363 -2.20 -17.05 -14.83
CA GLU A 363 -0.98 -16.43 -14.29
C GLU A 363 -0.67 -16.91 -12.86
N TRP A 364 -1.64 -17.46 -12.12
CA TRP A 364 -1.41 -18.09 -10.82
C TRP A 364 -0.34 -19.20 -10.87
N SER A 365 -0.22 -19.92 -11.99
CA SER A 365 0.83 -20.92 -12.20
C SER A 365 2.23 -20.31 -12.14
N ASN A 366 2.41 -19.11 -12.70
CA ASN A 366 3.66 -18.37 -12.68
C ASN A 366 3.92 -17.77 -11.30
N VAL A 367 2.90 -17.11 -10.73
CA VAL A 367 2.97 -16.44 -9.42
C VAL A 367 3.40 -17.41 -8.34
N THR A 368 2.79 -18.60 -8.29
CA THR A 368 3.10 -19.61 -7.27
C THR A 368 4.44 -20.33 -7.48
N ALA A 369 4.97 -20.33 -8.71
CA ALA A 369 6.25 -20.94 -9.04
C ALA A 369 7.46 -20.03 -8.74
N ALA A 370 7.23 -18.72 -8.59
CA ALA A 370 8.27 -17.74 -8.31
C ALA A 370 9.00 -18.06 -7.00
N ILE A 371 10.33 -17.95 -7.00
CA ILE A 371 11.15 -18.07 -5.80
C ILE A 371 11.98 -16.80 -5.53
N PRO A 372 12.35 -16.53 -4.27
CA PRO A 372 13.21 -15.41 -3.92
C PRO A 372 14.51 -15.37 -4.74
N GLY A 373 14.86 -14.18 -5.24
CA GLY A 373 16.07 -13.91 -6.01
C GLY A 373 17.14 -13.18 -5.20
N TYR A 374 16.76 -12.66 -4.04
CA TYR A 374 17.62 -12.02 -3.05
C TYR A 374 17.03 -12.19 -1.65
N ARG A 375 17.79 -11.83 -0.62
CA ARG A 375 17.38 -12.03 0.77
C ARG A 375 16.22 -11.11 1.14
N GLY A 376 15.11 -11.68 1.58
CA GLY A 376 13.88 -10.94 1.86
C GLY A 376 13.07 -10.55 0.62
N HIS A 377 13.45 -11.04 -0.57
CA HIS A 377 12.65 -10.87 -1.78
C HIS A 377 11.24 -11.43 -1.58
N TYR A 378 10.22 -10.60 -1.79
CA TYR A 378 8.83 -11.02 -1.62
C TYR A 378 8.29 -11.78 -2.82
N GLN A 379 8.83 -12.98 -3.01
CA GLN A 379 8.37 -13.96 -3.97
C GLN A 379 8.23 -15.33 -3.30
N PRO A 380 7.15 -16.10 -3.57
CA PRO A 380 6.00 -15.71 -4.37
C PRO A 380 5.12 -14.66 -3.66
N LYS A 381 4.59 -13.70 -4.43
CA LYS A 381 3.61 -12.70 -3.95
C LYS A 381 2.20 -13.30 -3.98
N LEU A 382 1.60 -13.55 -2.81
CA LEU A 382 0.35 -14.32 -2.70
C LEU A 382 -0.86 -13.46 -2.27
N PRO A 383 -2.07 -13.78 -2.76
CA PRO A 383 -3.31 -13.11 -2.37
C PRO A 383 -3.77 -13.51 -0.96
N THR A 384 -4.65 -12.70 -0.37
CA THR A 384 -5.33 -12.99 0.90
C THR A 384 -6.83 -13.21 0.70
N GLU A 385 -7.65 -12.19 0.90
CA GLU A 385 -9.12 -12.31 0.98
C GLU A 385 -9.83 -12.58 -0.35
N LEU A 386 -9.20 -12.26 -1.48
CA LEU A 386 -9.71 -12.58 -2.82
C LEU A 386 -9.27 -13.99 -3.28
N GLY A 387 -8.24 -14.57 -2.66
CA GLY A 387 -7.69 -15.89 -3.01
C GLY A 387 -7.14 -15.99 -4.43
N PHE A 388 -6.83 -17.22 -4.86
CA PHE A 388 -6.47 -17.54 -6.25
C PHE A 388 -7.75 -17.59 -7.10
N TYR A 389 -8.29 -16.42 -7.41
CA TYR A 389 -9.61 -16.27 -8.01
C TYR A 389 -9.66 -16.65 -9.50
N ASP A 390 -10.89 -16.84 -9.98
CA ASP A 390 -11.26 -16.92 -11.40
C ASP A 390 -12.14 -15.73 -11.77
N LEU A 391 -11.72 -14.92 -12.74
CA LEU A 391 -12.45 -13.73 -13.19
C LEU A 391 -13.74 -14.02 -13.95
N ALA A 392 -13.97 -15.27 -14.35
CA ALA A 392 -15.28 -15.71 -14.83
C ALA A 392 -16.34 -15.71 -13.70
N ASN A 393 -15.93 -15.68 -12.43
CA ASN A 393 -16.83 -15.66 -11.29
C ASN A 393 -17.29 -14.24 -10.91
N ASP A 394 -18.60 -14.01 -10.98
CA ASP A 394 -19.23 -12.72 -10.67
C ASP A 394 -19.02 -12.28 -9.20
N GLU A 395 -18.89 -13.24 -8.27
CA GLU A 395 -18.61 -12.94 -6.86
C GLU A 395 -17.25 -12.25 -6.68
N VAL A 396 -16.25 -12.69 -7.44
CA VAL A 396 -14.90 -12.10 -7.40
C VAL A 396 -14.95 -10.65 -7.85
N ARG A 397 -15.61 -10.39 -8.99
CA ARG A 397 -15.73 -9.03 -9.53
C ARG A 397 -16.54 -8.11 -8.61
N ARG A 398 -17.58 -8.62 -7.94
CA ARG A 398 -18.32 -7.85 -6.93
C ARG A 398 -17.44 -7.48 -5.74
N LYS A 399 -16.64 -8.42 -5.22
CA LYS A 399 -15.70 -8.14 -4.13
C LYS A 399 -14.63 -7.13 -4.53
N GLN A 400 -14.10 -7.24 -5.75
CA GLN A 400 -13.16 -6.27 -6.30
C GLN A 400 -13.79 -4.87 -6.41
N ALA A 401 -15.03 -4.78 -6.89
CA ALA A 401 -15.75 -3.50 -7.02
C ALA A 401 -16.03 -2.83 -5.66
N VAL A 402 -16.47 -3.61 -4.67
CA VAL A 402 -16.67 -3.12 -3.30
C VAL A 402 -15.34 -2.60 -2.73
N LEU A 403 -14.28 -3.41 -2.83
CA LEU A 403 -12.96 -3.05 -2.32
C LEU A 403 -12.40 -1.80 -3.01
N ALA A 404 -12.58 -1.67 -4.32
CA ALA A 404 -12.15 -0.51 -5.09
C ALA A 404 -12.87 0.77 -4.64
N ARG A 405 -14.20 0.71 -4.52
CA ARG A 405 -15.04 1.85 -4.10
C ARG A 405 -14.70 2.33 -2.69
N GLU A 406 -14.51 1.40 -1.73
CA GLU A 406 -14.14 1.73 -0.35
C GLU A 406 -12.81 2.50 -0.24
N HIS A 407 -11.93 2.36 -1.23
CA HIS A 407 -10.59 2.97 -1.24
C HIS A 407 -10.43 4.08 -2.29
N GLY A 408 -11.53 4.56 -2.86
CA GLY A 408 -11.56 5.74 -3.74
C GLY A 408 -11.04 5.52 -5.15
N ILE A 409 -11.14 4.29 -5.65
CA ILE A 409 -10.94 4.00 -7.07
C ILE A 409 -12.23 4.35 -7.83
N ALA A 410 -12.09 5.15 -8.88
CA ALA A 410 -13.21 5.67 -9.65
C ALA A 410 -13.77 4.64 -10.65
N GLY A 411 -12.91 3.77 -11.16
CA GLY A 411 -13.28 2.75 -12.15
C GLY A 411 -12.05 1.99 -12.62
N PHE A 412 -12.25 1.00 -13.49
CA PHE A 412 -11.16 0.19 -14.04
C PHE A 412 -10.95 0.44 -15.52
N MET A 413 -9.69 0.55 -15.95
CA MET A 413 -9.34 0.51 -17.37
C MET A 413 -8.97 -0.92 -17.76
N TYR A 414 -9.86 -1.60 -18.48
CA TYR A 414 -9.64 -2.97 -18.92
C TYR A 414 -8.66 -3.01 -20.10
N TYR A 415 -7.63 -3.86 -20.01
CA TYR A 415 -6.93 -4.28 -21.23
C TYR A 415 -7.91 -5.05 -22.11
N TYR A 416 -8.05 -4.59 -23.34
CA TYR A 416 -8.90 -5.21 -24.33
C TYR A 416 -8.05 -5.78 -25.46
N TYR A 417 -7.96 -7.11 -25.49
CA TYR A 417 -7.19 -7.85 -26.45
C TYR A 417 -8.06 -8.22 -27.64
N TRP A 418 -7.97 -7.40 -28.68
CA TRP A 418 -8.64 -7.62 -29.94
C TRP A 418 -7.59 -7.71 -31.04
N PHE A 419 -7.52 -8.87 -31.71
CA PHE A 419 -6.52 -9.16 -32.71
C PHE A 419 -7.19 -9.56 -34.02
N SER A 420 -7.20 -8.64 -34.99
CA SER A 420 -7.75 -8.88 -36.32
C SER A 420 -9.16 -9.53 -36.31
N GLY A 421 -10.07 -9.01 -35.48
CA GLY A 421 -11.45 -9.50 -35.37
C GLY A 421 -11.69 -10.59 -34.30
N GLU A 422 -10.65 -11.12 -33.67
CA GLU A 422 -10.78 -12.10 -32.57
C GLU A 422 -10.58 -11.43 -31.21
N ARG A 423 -11.57 -11.57 -30.32
CA ARG A 423 -11.48 -11.18 -28.91
C ARG A 423 -10.74 -12.26 -28.12
N LEU A 424 -9.77 -11.86 -27.31
CA LEU A 424 -9.07 -12.72 -26.35
C LEU A 424 -9.26 -12.20 -24.94
N LEU A 425 -9.34 -13.11 -23.96
CA LEU A 425 -9.51 -12.78 -22.53
C LEU A 425 -10.70 -11.85 -22.24
N ASN A 426 -11.72 -11.83 -23.10
CA ASN A 426 -12.88 -10.93 -23.05
C ASN A 426 -13.91 -11.28 -21.98
N VAL A 427 -13.83 -12.47 -21.38
CA VAL A 427 -14.83 -12.96 -20.41
C VAL A 427 -15.11 -11.96 -19.28
N PRO A 428 -14.14 -11.33 -18.61
CA PRO A 428 -14.42 -10.48 -17.46
C PRO A 428 -15.22 -9.21 -17.81
N ILE A 429 -14.91 -8.56 -18.94
CA ILE A 429 -15.61 -7.34 -19.37
C ILE A 429 -17.00 -7.64 -19.94
N GLU A 430 -17.16 -8.75 -20.68
CA GLU A 430 -18.48 -9.20 -21.16
C GLU A 430 -19.40 -9.57 -20.01
N ARG A 431 -18.85 -10.25 -18.99
CA ARG A 431 -19.58 -10.58 -17.77
C ARG A 431 -19.92 -9.35 -16.93
N LEU A 432 -19.06 -8.33 -16.90
CA LEU A 432 -19.39 -7.04 -16.28
C LEU A 432 -20.55 -6.36 -17.02
N HIS A 433 -20.45 -6.23 -18.35
CA HIS A 433 -21.48 -5.62 -19.18
C HIS A 433 -22.83 -6.30 -19.00
N ALA A 434 -22.87 -7.64 -19.03
CA ALA A 434 -24.08 -8.43 -18.85
C ALA A 434 -24.66 -8.42 -17.42
N SER A 435 -23.92 -7.89 -16.44
CA SER A 435 -24.34 -7.85 -15.03
C SER A 435 -24.91 -6.48 -14.62
N ASP A 436 -25.60 -6.45 -13.48
CA ASP A 436 -26.10 -5.24 -12.81
C ASP A 436 -25.07 -4.62 -11.85
N LEU A 437 -23.82 -5.10 -11.86
CA LEU A 437 -22.76 -4.58 -11.00
C LEU A 437 -22.45 -3.13 -11.36
N ASP A 438 -22.72 -2.21 -10.43
CA ASP A 438 -22.41 -0.79 -10.58
C ASP A 438 -20.90 -0.54 -10.40
N GLN A 439 -20.14 -0.85 -11.44
CA GLN A 439 -18.69 -0.67 -11.51
C GLN A 439 -18.36 0.14 -12.77
N PRO A 440 -17.93 1.41 -12.64
CA PRO A 440 -17.46 2.18 -13.78
C PRO A 440 -16.22 1.56 -14.42
N TYR A 441 -16.13 1.66 -15.74
CA TYR A 441 -15.02 1.11 -16.50
C TYR A 441 -14.78 1.85 -17.82
N CYS A 442 -13.56 1.71 -18.35
CA CYS A 442 -13.20 2.11 -19.71
C CYS A 442 -12.24 1.07 -20.31
N ILE A 443 -11.86 1.26 -21.57
CA ILE A 443 -11.07 0.29 -22.34
C ILE A 443 -9.73 0.90 -22.78
N MET A 444 -8.67 0.09 -22.66
CA MET A 444 -7.43 0.29 -23.39
C MET A 444 -7.22 -0.84 -24.39
N TRP A 445 -7.14 -0.50 -25.67
CA TRP A 445 -6.78 -1.44 -26.72
C TRP A 445 -5.30 -1.79 -26.64
N ALA A 446 -5.01 -3.00 -26.17
CA ALA A 446 -3.66 -3.57 -26.12
C ALA A 446 -3.27 -4.10 -27.51
N ASN A 447 -2.99 -3.19 -28.44
CA ASN A 447 -2.78 -3.52 -29.85
C ASN A 447 -1.37 -4.06 -30.18
N GLU A 448 -0.60 -4.48 -29.18
CA GLU A 448 0.72 -5.08 -29.38
C GLU A 448 0.64 -6.59 -29.65
N ASN A 449 1.56 -7.11 -30.47
CA ASN A 449 1.60 -8.55 -30.78
C ASN A 449 1.85 -9.39 -29.53
N TRP A 450 1.08 -10.45 -29.36
CA TRP A 450 1.31 -11.44 -28.31
C TRP A 450 2.40 -12.43 -28.73
N THR A 451 3.55 -12.40 -28.07
CA THR A 451 4.69 -13.28 -28.37
C THR A 451 4.86 -14.39 -27.33
N ARG A 452 5.35 -15.57 -27.78
CA ARG A 452 5.61 -16.76 -26.93
C ARG A 452 6.73 -16.52 -25.91
N ARG A 453 7.65 -15.61 -26.22
CA ARG A 453 8.59 -15.02 -25.25
C ARG A 453 8.04 -13.66 -24.88
N TRP A 454 7.88 -13.40 -23.59
CA TRP A 454 7.30 -12.17 -23.05
C TRP A 454 8.24 -10.95 -23.17
N ASP A 455 9.29 -11.03 -24.01
CA ASP A 455 10.34 -10.02 -24.19
C ASP A 455 10.13 -9.13 -25.43
N GLY A 456 8.97 -9.23 -26.08
CA GLY A 456 8.60 -8.42 -27.26
C GLY A 456 9.49 -8.63 -28.49
N ARG A 457 10.40 -9.62 -28.49
CA ARG A 457 11.30 -9.88 -29.61
C ARG A 457 10.64 -10.83 -30.62
N ALA A 458 10.52 -10.34 -31.85
CA ALA A 458 9.69 -10.81 -32.97
C ALA A 458 9.85 -12.25 -33.49
N ALA A 459 10.49 -13.18 -32.78
CA ALA A 459 10.80 -14.50 -33.33
C ALA A 459 9.66 -15.54 -33.20
N ASP A 460 8.73 -15.39 -32.25
CA ASP A 460 7.63 -16.35 -32.03
C ASP A 460 6.30 -15.63 -31.67
N ILE A 461 5.61 -15.02 -32.63
CA ILE A 461 4.28 -14.39 -32.42
C ILE A 461 3.22 -15.50 -32.27
N LEU A 462 2.49 -15.52 -31.15
CA LEU A 462 1.34 -16.40 -30.91
C LEU A 462 0.09 -15.88 -31.61
N VAL A 463 -0.20 -14.59 -31.44
CA VAL A 463 -1.29 -13.84 -32.09
C VAL A 463 -0.80 -12.41 -32.31
N GLY A 464 -1.05 -11.82 -33.46
CA GLY A 464 -0.60 -10.46 -33.77
C GLY A 464 -1.62 -9.68 -34.60
N GLN A 465 -1.42 -8.37 -34.68
CA GLN A 465 -2.26 -7.50 -35.48
C GLN A 465 -1.90 -7.62 -36.97
N ASP A 466 -2.94 -7.78 -37.79
CA ASP A 466 -2.85 -7.75 -39.25
C ASP A 466 -3.94 -6.82 -39.79
N TYR A 467 -3.63 -5.52 -39.79
CA TYR A 467 -4.53 -4.46 -40.27
C TYR A 467 -4.86 -4.59 -41.76
N THR A 468 -4.13 -5.43 -42.52
CA THR A 468 -4.44 -5.69 -43.93
C THR A 468 -5.59 -6.67 -44.11
N LYS A 469 -5.82 -7.55 -43.12
CA LYS A 469 -6.94 -8.50 -43.11
C LYS A 469 -8.19 -7.93 -42.47
N VAL A 470 -8.02 -7.24 -41.34
CA VAL A 470 -9.12 -6.61 -40.62
C VAL A 470 -8.71 -5.17 -40.31
N PRO A 471 -9.34 -4.17 -40.97
CA PRO A 471 -8.97 -2.77 -40.80
C PRO A 471 -9.20 -2.29 -39.36
N ALA A 472 -8.33 -1.42 -38.85
CA ALA A 472 -8.44 -0.87 -37.49
C ALA A 472 -9.74 -0.08 -37.27
N GLU A 473 -10.34 0.46 -38.33
CA GLU A 473 -11.65 1.13 -38.35
C GLU A 473 -12.80 0.23 -37.88
N THR A 474 -12.62 -1.10 -37.92
CA THR A 474 -13.62 -2.08 -37.47
C THR A 474 -13.56 -2.36 -35.98
N PHE A 475 -12.45 -2.01 -35.30
CA PHE A 475 -12.31 -2.19 -33.85
C PHE A 475 -13.44 -1.51 -33.07
N ILE A 476 -13.87 -0.32 -33.51
CA ILE A 476 -14.94 0.41 -32.84
C ILE A 476 -16.28 -0.35 -32.83
N ASP A 477 -16.55 -1.17 -33.85
CA ASP A 477 -17.77 -1.96 -33.92
C ASP A 477 -17.77 -3.04 -32.84
N ASP A 478 -16.58 -3.54 -32.49
CA ASP A 478 -16.39 -4.58 -31.49
C ASP A 478 -16.60 -4.06 -30.06
N VAL A 479 -16.18 -2.83 -29.79
CA VAL A 479 -16.33 -2.22 -28.45
C VAL A 479 -17.60 -1.38 -28.29
N MET A 480 -18.40 -1.21 -29.34
CA MET A 480 -19.57 -0.33 -29.35
C MET A 480 -20.58 -0.66 -28.24
N GLU A 481 -20.82 -1.95 -27.97
CA GLU A 481 -21.74 -2.39 -26.92
C GLU A 481 -21.32 -1.88 -25.53
N PHE A 482 -20.01 -1.83 -25.28
CA PHE A 482 -19.46 -1.33 -24.01
C PHE A 482 -19.50 0.20 -23.95
N LEU A 483 -19.24 0.89 -25.06
CA LEU A 483 -19.27 2.36 -25.13
C LEU A 483 -20.67 2.94 -24.89
N LEU A 484 -21.71 2.17 -25.19
CA LEU A 484 -23.11 2.51 -24.95
C LEU A 484 -23.56 2.23 -23.50
N ASP A 485 -22.75 1.52 -22.71
CA ASP A 485 -23.07 1.22 -21.32
C ASP A 485 -23.10 2.51 -20.48
N PRO A 486 -24.14 2.74 -19.67
CA PRO A 486 -24.23 3.95 -18.84
C PRO A 486 -23.11 4.04 -17.78
N ARG A 487 -22.45 2.92 -17.45
CA ARG A 487 -21.31 2.88 -16.52
C ARG A 487 -19.98 3.25 -17.19
N TYR A 488 -19.96 3.42 -18.51
CA TYR A 488 -18.72 3.69 -19.24
C TYR A 488 -18.16 5.08 -18.90
N MET A 489 -16.88 5.13 -18.52
CA MET A 489 -16.25 6.35 -18.05
C MET A 489 -16.09 7.41 -19.14
N ARG A 490 -16.25 8.66 -18.74
CA ARG A 490 -16.22 9.83 -19.63
C ARG A 490 -15.37 10.95 -19.02
N ILE A 491 -14.69 11.70 -19.88
CA ILE A 491 -14.00 12.96 -19.55
C ILE A 491 -14.61 14.04 -20.44
N ASP A 492 -15.11 15.14 -19.88
CA ASP A 492 -15.79 16.21 -20.64
C ASP A 492 -16.98 15.67 -21.46
N GLY A 493 -17.73 14.73 -20.86
CA GLY A 493 -18.83 14.00 -21.49
C GLY A 493 -18.45 13.02 -22.63
N LYS A 494 -17.17 12.95 -23.00
CA LYS A 494 -16.65 12.11 -24.09
C LYS A 494 -16.21 10.73 -23.57
N ALA A 495 -16.58 9.65 -24.26
CA ALA A 495 -16.25 8.28 -23.83
C ALA A 495 -14.75 8.00 -23.96
N VAL A 496 -14.12 7.55 -22.86
CA VAL A 496 -12.66 7.35 -22.80
C VAL A 496 -12.25 6.05 -23.50
N LEU A 497 -11.42 6.15 -24.54
CA LEU A 497 -10.86 5.00 -25.24
C LEU A 497 -9.35 5.16 -25.39
N ALA A 498 -8.57 4.29 -24.73
CA ALA A 498 -7.12 4.32 -24.81
C ALA A 498 -6.57 3.36 -25.89
N VAL A 499 -5.46 3.72 -26.51
CA VAL A 499 -4.73 2.88 -27.48
C VAL A 499 -3.26 2.77 -27.04
N TYR A 500 -2.76 1.54 -26.93
CA TYR A 500 -1.42 1.28 -26.39
C TYR A 500 -0.29 1.76 -27.31
N ARG A 501 -0.31 1.39 -28.60
CA ARG A 501 0.68 1.77 -29.62
C ARG A 501 0.01 2.30 -30.88
N PRO A 502 -0.56 3.53 -30.86
CA PRO A 502 -1.21 4.09 -32.03
C PRO A 502 -0.25 4.33 -33.20
N ALA A 503 1.03 4.57 -32.94
CA ALA A 503 2.06 4.81 -33.95
C ALA A 503 2.29 3.64 -34.93
N GLN A 504 1.81 2.43 -34.62
CA GLN A 504 1.83 1.30 -35.55
C GLN A 504 0.88 1.46 -36.74
N MET A 505 -0.07 2.40 -36.67
CA MET A 505 -1.05 2.70 -37.71
C MET A 505 -0.68 4.01 -38.40
N SER A 506 -0.20 3.94 -39.64
CA SER A 506 0.18 5.14 -40.41
C SER A 506 -1.00 6.06 -40.74
N ASN A 507 -2.23 5.55 -40.74
CA ASN A 507 -3.47 6.28 -41.01
C ASN A 507 -4.33 6.47 -39.74
N PHE A 508 -3.71 6.45 -38.55
CA PHE A 508 -4.43 6.54 -37.28
C PHE A 508 -5.44 7.71 -37.16
N PRO A 509 -5.16 8.92 -37.66
CA PRO A 509 -6.14 10.02 -37.61
C PRO A 509 -7.45 9.70 -38.36
N ASP A 510 -7.36 9.06 -39.52
CA ASP A 510 -8.54 8.65 -40.31
C ASP A 510 -9.30 7.51 -39.62
N VAL A 511 -8.58 6.61 -38.95
CA VAL A 511 -9.16 5.54 -38.13
C VAL A 511 -9.99 6.15 -37.01
N VAL A 512 -9.43 7.09 -36.25
CA VAL A 512 -10.15 7.77 -35.16
C VAL A 512 -11.32 8.60 -35.67
N ALA A 513 -11.18 9.29 -36.82
CA ALA A 513 -12.28 10.03 -37.43
C ALA A 513 -13.48 9.10 -37.73
N THR A 514 -13.19 7.90 -38.25
CA THR A 514 -14.20 6.86 -38.50
C THR A 514 -14.83 6.35 -37.20
N TRP A 515 -14.02 6.11 -36.16
CA TRP A 515 -14.53 5.70 -34.85
C TRP A 515 -15.47 6.72 -34.24
N ARG A 516 -15.07 8.00 -34.23
CA ARG A 516 -15.90 9.11 -33.74
C ARG A 516 -17.20 9.25 -34.52
N GLN A 517 -17.16 9.08 -35.85
CA GLN A 517 -18.37 9.09 -36.66
C GLN A 517 -19.33 7.98 -36.23
N LYS A 518 -18.86 6.73 -36.16
CA LYS A 518 -19.68 5.58 -35.77
C LYS A 518 -20.21 5.71 -34.34
N ALA A 519 -19.40 6.21 -33.40
CA ALA A 519 -19.81 6.45 -32.02
C ALA A 519 -20.96 7.46 -31.93
N ARG A 520 -20.88 8.58 -32.68
CA ARG A 520 -21.97 9.55 -32.77
C ARG A 520 -23.24 8.94 -33.37
N GLU A 521 -23.11 8.19 -34.46
CA GLU A 521 -24.25 7.55 -35.15
C GLU A 521 -24.95 6.51 -34.26
N ALA A 522 -24.19 5.78 -33.43
CA ALA A 522 -24.73 4.78 -32.50
C ALA A 522 -25.33 5.38 -31.21
N GLY A 523 -25.08 6.67 -30.93
CA GLY A 523 -25.58 7.36 -29.74
C GLY A 523 -24.62 7.39 -28.55
N VAL A 524 -23.35 6.96 -28.71
CA VAL A 524 -22.29 7.11 -27.69
C VAL A 524 -21.93 8.58 -27.46
N GLY A 525 -22.06 9.40 -28.51
CA GLY A 525 -21.58 10.77 -28.53
C GLY A 525 -20.15 10.84 -29.06
N GLU A 526 -19.31 11.66 -28.43
CA GLU A 526 -17.91 11.86 -28.83
C GLU A 526 -16.96 10.93 -28.07
N LEU A 527 -15.79 10.64 -28.65
CA LEU A 527 -14.73 9.84 -28.01
C LEU A 527 -13.59 10.73 -27.51
N TYR A 528 -13.10 10.44 -26.30
CA TYR A 528 -11.85 10.95 -25.76
C TYR A 528 -10.76 9.89 -25.98
N VAL A 529 -9.94 10.09 -27.00
CA VAL A 529 -8.91 9.11 -27.41
C VAL A 529 -7.62 9.40 -26.67
N LEU A 530 -7.22 8.47 -25.81
CA LEU A 530 -5.95 8.52 -25.10
C LEU A 530 -4.93 7.62 -25.78
N ALA A 531 -3.67 8.01 -25.69
CA ALA A 531 -2.57 7.14 -26.03
C ALA A 531 -1.66 6.89 -24.84
N VAL A 532 -1.04 5.72 -24.79
CA VAL A 532 -0.05 5.44 -23.75
C VAL A 532 1.24 6.21 -24.06
N ALA A 533 1.67 7.02 -23.10
CA ALA A 533 2.97 7.65 -23.15
C ALA A 533 4.03 6.56 -23.01
N VAL A 534 4.74 6.29 -24.10
CA VAL A 534 5.93 5.42 -24.14
C VAL A 534 7.10 6.25 -24.65
N ALA A 535 8.32 5.89 -24.27
CA ALA A 535 9.51 6.61 -24.74
C ALA A 535 9.62 6.57 -26.28
N GLU A 536 10.32 7.54 -26.87
CA GLU A 536 10.51 7.59 -28.34
C GLU A 536 11.11 6.28 -28.90
N GLU A 537 11.97 5.60 -28.14
CA GLU A 537 12.55 4.31 -28.55
C GLU A 537 11.53 3.16 -28.61
N PHE A 538 10.31 3.37 -28.10
CA PHE A 538 9.18 2.44 -28.10
C PHE A 538 7.99 2.94 -28.92
N ASP A 539 8.22 3.78 -29.94
CA ASP A 539 7.20 4.38 -30.80
C ASP A 539 6.36 5.48 -30.09
N GLY A 540 7.00 6.29 -29.23
CA GLY A 540 6.37 7.43 -28.56
C GLY A 540 5.75 8.47 -29.51
N ILE A 541 4.71 9.16 -29.06
CA ILE A 541 3.96 10.13 -29.87
C ILE A 541 4.64 11.50 -29.87
N GLN A 542 4.80 12.09 -31.05
CA GLN A 542 5.48 13.37 -31.23
C GLN A 542 4.55 14.60 -31.27
N ALA A 543 3.22 14.40 -31.38
CA ALA A 543 2.24 15.50 -31.41
C ALA A 543 0.84 15.06 -30.92
N LEU A 544 0.11 15.98 -30.29
CA LEU A 544 -1.28 15.81 -29.83
C LEU A 544 -2.24 16.68 -30.66
N GLY A 545 -3.53 16.33 -30.64
CA GLY A 545 -4.61 17.16 -31.19
C GLY A 545 -5.37 16.53 -32.35
N GLY A 546 -6.30 17.32 -32.92
CA GLY A 546 -7.22 16.86 -33.95
C GLY A 546 -6.55 16.31 -35.21
N GLU A 547 -5.34 16.78 -35.54
CA GLU A 547 -4.56 16.29 -36.68
C GLU A 547 -3.98 14.88 -36.45
N THR A 548 -3.73 14.49 -35.20
CA THR A 548 -3.24 13.14 -34.85
C THR A 548 -4.38 12.19 -34.45
N GLY A 549 -5.57 12.72 -34.16
CA GLY A 549 -6.70 11.96 -33.64
C GLY A 549 -6.55 11.61 -32.15
N ILE A 550 -5.56 12.16 -31.45
CA ILE A 550 -5.27 11.86 -30.05
C ILE A 550 -5.61 13.10 -29.20
N ASP A 551 -6.49 12.92 -28.21
CA ASP A 551 -6.95 13.99 -27.31
C ASP A 551 -6.05 14.15 -26.08
N GLY A 552 -5.26 13.14 -25.76
CA GLY A 552 -4.33 13.18 -24.63
C GLY A 552 -3.47 11.95 -24.49
N THR A 553 -2.55 11.99 -23.53
CA THR A 553 -1.67 10.86 -23.18
C THR A 553 -1.91 10.40 -21.76
N LEU A 554 -1.64 9.13 -21.49
CA LEU A 554 -1.63 8.60 -20.13
C LEU A 554 -0.26 7.98 -19.83
N GLN A 555 0.29 8.24 -18.65
CA GLN A 555 1.56 7.65 -18.23
C GLN A 555 1.37 6.20 -17.78
N PHE A 556 2.37 5.36 -18.07
CA PHE A 556 2.35 3.92 -17.80
C PHE A 556 3.69 3.44 -17.20
N PRO A 557 4.01 3.82 -15.95
CA PRO A 557 5.26 3.40 -15.31
C PRO A 557 5.41 1.87 -15.26
N PRO A 558 6.63 1.35 -15.41
CA PRO A 558 7.91 2.08 -15.52
C PRO A 558 8.28 2.50 -16.95
N HIS A 559 7.45 2.25 -17.95
CA HIS A 559 7.83 2.34 -19.37
C HIS A 559 8.18 3.76 -19.85
N ASN A 560 7.60 4.78 -19.23
CA ASN A 560 7.78 6.18 -19.57
C ASN A 560 8.65 6.96 -18.57
N LEU A 561 9.36 6.26 -17.67
CA LEU A 561 10.20 6.87 -16.64
C LEU A 561 11.65 6.39 -16.75
N PRO A 562 12.62 7.14 -16.18
CA PRO A 562 14.02 6.74 -16.21
C PRO A 562 14.28 5.42 -15.49
N TRP A 563 15.11 4.58 -16.12
CA TRP A 563 15.57 3.31 -15.57
C TRP A 563 16.86 3.53 -14.77
N VAL A 564 16.71 3.84 -13.48
CA VAL A 564 17.85 4.05 -12.56
C VAL A 564 18.18 2.77 -11.79
N ALA A 565 19.44 2.34 -11.86
CA ALA A 565 19.88 1.11 -11.19
C ALA A 565 19.70 1.17 -9.67
N GLY A 566 19.22 0.07 -9.08
CA GLY A 566 19.07 -0.12 -7.64
C GLY A 566 20.34 -0.66 -6.97
N PRO A 567 20.34 -0.80 -5.63
CA PRO A 567 21.52 -1.15 -4.83
C PRO A 567 21.82 -2.67 -4.85
N ALA A 568 22.00 -3.26 -6.04
CA ALA A 568 22.15 -4.71 -6.22
C ALA A 568 23.29 -5.34 -5.39
N THR A 569 24.41 -4.63 -5.23
CA THR A 569 25.57 -5.09 -4.44
C THR A 569 25.26 -5.16 -2.95
N GLU A 570 24.53 -4.19 -2.42
CA GLU A 570 24.17 -4.11 -0.99
C GLU A 570 23.10 -5.14 -0.63
N VAL A 571 22.14 -5.34 -1.53
CA VAL A 571 21.06 -6.32 -1.36
C VAL A 571 21.58 -7.75 -1.47
N GLY A 572 22.61 -7.99 -2.29
CA GLY A 572 23.23 -9.30 -2.48
C GLY A 572 22.34 -10.26 -3.26
N LEU A 573 22.20 -10.01 -4.56
CA LEU A 573 21.41 -10.84 -5.47
C LEU A 573 21.97 -12.27 -5.59
N ASP A 574 21.11 -13.25 -5.84
CA ASP A 574 21.52 -14.62 -6.17
C ASP A 574 22.45 -14.61 -7.39
N SER A 575 23.50 -15.43 -7.34
CA SER A 575 24.49 -15.59 -8.41
C SER A 575 23.91 -15.89 -9.81
N ARG A 576 22.68 -16.40 -9.88
CA ARG A 576 21.94 -16.70 -11.13
C ARG A 576 21.25 -15.47 -11.73
N TRP A 577 21.08 -14.39 -10.98
CA TRP A 577 20.38 -13.19 -11.43
C TRP A 577 21.08 -12.53 -12.62
N ARG A 578 20.32 -12.21 -13.67
CA ARG A 578 20.75 -11.64 -14.94
C ARG A 578 19.80 -10.55 -15.45
N GLY A 579 18.70 -10.30 -14.76
CA GLY A 579 17.75 -9.26 -15.16
C GLY A 579 18.05 -7.91 -14.52
N ASN A 580 17.27 -6.89 -14.87
CA ASN A 580 17.51 -5.53 -14.38
C ASN A 580 17.05 -5.38 -12.92
N PHE A 581 17.84 -4.66 -12.12
CA PHE A 581 17.54 -4.37 -10.73
C PHE A 581 17.56 -2.86 -10.53
N MET A 582 16.37 -2.29 -10.32
CA MET A 582 16.06 -0.88 -10.49
C MET A 582 15.62 -0.25 -9.17
N SER A 583 15.75 1.07 -9.05
CA SER A 583 15.34 1.84 -7.87
C SER A 583 13.90 2.34 -8.00
N TYR A 584 13.04 1.94 -7.06
CA TYR A 584 11.69 2.47 -6.93
C TYR A 584 11.68 3.94 -6.54
N GLN A 585 12.54 4.33 -5.58
CA GLN A 585 12.62 5.69 -5.05
C GLN A 585 13.05 6.71 -6.11
N GLU A 586 14.04 6.36 -6.94
CA GLU A 586 14.47 7.26 -8.02
C GLU A 586 13.41 7.38 -9.12
N THR A 587 12.62 6.32 -9.35
CA THR A 587 11.47 6.35 -10.27
C THR A 587 10.39 7.30 -9.76
N VAL A 588 10.04 7.21 -8.48
CA VAL A 588 9.07 8.10 -7.80
C VAL A 588 9.53 9.54 -7.89
N LYS A 589 10.80 9.81 -7.55
CA LYS A 589 11.39 11.16 -7.60
C LYS A 589 11.35 11.75 -9.01
N ALA A 590 11.71 10.97 -10.03
CA ALA A 590 11.65 11.42 -11.42
C ALA A 590 10.21 11.69 -11.87
N SER A 591 9.25 10.82 -11.50
CA SER A 591 7.84 11.01 -11.82
C SER A 591 7.27 12.28 -11.18
N LEU A 592 7.53 12.50 -9.89
CA LEU A 592 7.07 13.70 -9.18
C LEU A 592 7.67 14.98 -9.79
N ALA A 593 8.97 14.98 -10.12
CA ALA A 593 9.61 16.12 -10.76
C ALA A 593 8.99 16.44 -12.13
N MET A 594 8.65 15.41 -12.92
CA MET A 594 8.01 15.56 -14.23
C MET A 594 6.52 15.94 -14.12
N SER A 595 5.82 15.50 -13.08
CA SER A 595 4.38 15.72 -12.93
C SER A 595 3.98 17.20 -12.91
N GLY A 596 4.86 18.08 -12.39
CA GLY A 596 4.65 19.53 -12.35
C GLY A 596 4.78 20.23 -13.70
N THR A 597 5.15 19.53 -14.77
CA THR A 597 5.29 20.09 -16.12
C THR A 597 4.33 19.48 -17.13
N LEU A 598 3.39 18.64 -16.69
CA LEU A 598 2.43 17.99 -17.58
C LEU A 598 1.35 18.96 -18.04
N ASP A 599 1.05 18.95 -19.34
CA ASP A 599 -0.07 19.70 -19.89
C ASP A 599 -1.41 19.09 -19.44
N ASP A 600 -2.51 19.84 -19.56
CA ASP A 600 -3.85 19.39 -19.13
C ASP A 600 -4.33 18.12 -19.86
N SER A 601 -3.82 17.88 -21.07
CA SER A 601 -4.08 16.68 -21.87
C SER A 601 -3.17 15.49 -21.54
N GLU A 602 -2.20 15.65 -20.64
CA GLU A 602 -1.28 14.59 -20.24
C GLU A 602 -1.62 14.13 -18.82
N TYR A 603 -2.06 12.89 -18.70
CA TYR A 603 -2.53 12.33 -17.44
C TYR A 603 -1.39 11.57 -16.73
N PRO A 604 -1.05 11.97 -15.49
CA PRO A 604 0.02 11.30 -14.75
C PRO A 604 -0.37 9.88 -14.35
N GLY A 605 0.63 9.07 -14.04
CA GLY A 605 0.43 7.71 -13.61
C GLY A 605 1.52 7.23 -12.65
N ALA A 606 1.13 6.33 -11.75
CA ALA A 606 2.04 5.66 -10.81
C ALA A 606 2.02 4.15 -11.03
N MET A 607 3.06 3.45 -10.57
CA MET A 607 3.01 2.00 -10.42
C MET A 607 3.11 1.59 -8.95
N VAL A 608 2.34 0.57 -8.58
CA VAL A 608 2.34 0.01 -7.23
C VAL A 608 3.71 -0.60 -6.93
N ALA A 609 4.15 -1.50 -7.81
CA ALA A 609 5.45 -2.14 -7.81
C ALA A 609 5.75 -2.60 -9.25
N PHE A 610 6.96 -3.10 -9.51
CA PHE A 610 7.24 -3.84 -10.73
C PHE A 610 8.29 -4.91 -10.45
N ASP A 611 7.89 -6.17 -10.55
CA ASP A 611 8.76 -7.33 -10.42
C ASP A 611 8.15 -8.52 -11.17
N ASN A 612 8.72 -8.82 -12.34
CA ASN A 612 8.27 -9.90 -13.21
C ASN A 612 8.99 -11.24 -12.96
N THR A 613 9.51 -11.46 -11.74
CA THR A 613 10.12 -12.72 -11.29
C THR A 613 9.21 -13.93 -11.50
N ALA A 614 7.89 -13.78 -11.36
CA ALA A 614 6.94 -14.85 -11.64
C ALA A 614 7.03 -15.38 -13.08
N ARG A 615 7.30 -14.52 -14.06
CA ARG A 615 7.44 -14.89 -15.49
C ARG A 615 8.87 -15.25 -15.86
N ARG A 616 9.86 -14.56 -15.28
CA ARG A 616 11.24 -14.53 -15.80
C ARG A 616 12.30 -15.05 -14.83
N GLN A 617 11.93 -15.29 -13.58
CA GLN A 617 12.77 -15.76 -12.48
C GLN A 617 14.13 -15.05 -12.43
N TRP A 618 15.18 -15.67 -12.98
CA TRP A 618 16.55 -15.16 -12.94
C TRP A 618 16.84 -14.03 -13.93
N THR A 619 15.95 -13.77 -14.87
CA THR A 619 16.11 -12.72 -15.90
C THR A 619 15.10 -11.59 -15.72
N ALA A 620 14.53 -11.46 -14.51
CA ALA A 620 13.46 -10.52 -14.21
C ALA A 620 13.93 -9.08 -14.12
N ASP A 621 13.03 -8.17 -14.48
CA ASP A 621 13.17 -6.75 -14.23
C ASP A 621 12.41 -6.43 -12.94
N THR A 622 13.10 -5.86 -11.96
CA THR A 622 12.60 -5.65 -10.60
C THR A 622 12.91 -4.23 -10.12
N TRP A 623 11.91 -3.54 -9.59
CA TRP A 623 12.04 -2.25 -8.89
C TRP A 623 12.04 -2.50 -7.39
N TYR A 624 13.23 -2.43 -6.80
CA TYR A 624 13.47 -2.57 -5.38
C TYR A 624 13.09 -1.30 -4.64
N GLY A 625 12.39 -1.42 -3.51
CA GLY A 625 11.97 -0.30 -2.67
C GLY A 625 10.47 -0.02 -2.65
N SER A 626 9.65 -0.77 -3.37
CA SER A 626 8.19 -0.57 -3.38
C SER A 626 7.58 -0.89 -2.01
N ASN A 627 6.94 0.10 -1.41
CA ASN A 627 6.23 0.00 -0.14
C ASN A 627 5.05 0.99 -0.08
N PRO A 628 4.08 0.78 0.82
CA PRO A 628 2.88 1.61 0.90
C PRO A 628 3.13 3.09 1.17
N TYR A 629 4.17 3.44 1.95
CA TYR A 629 4.48 4.82 2.32
C TYR A 629 5.01 5.60 1.12
N THR A 630 6.06 5.09 0.45
CA THR A 630 6.58 5.70 -0.77
C THR A 630 5.49 5.78 -1.86
N PHE A 631 4.65 4.75 -1.99
CA PHE A 631 3.55 4.75 -2.95
C PHE A 631 2.50 5.83 -2.62
N ARG A 632 2.13 5.99 -1.34
CA ARG A 632 1.23 7.08 -0.92
C ARG A 632 1.80 8.44 -1.29
N ARG A 633 3.08 8.69 -1.00
CA ARG A 633 3.78 9.93 -1.37
C ARG A 633 3.72 10.19 -2.87
N TRP A 634 3.96 9.15 -3.66
CA TRP A 634 3.91 9.25 -5.12
C TRP A 634 2.51 9.65 -5.59
N VAL A 635 1.48 8.88 -5.20
CA VAL A 635 0.10 9.14 -5.63
C VAL A 635 -0.40 10.50 -5.15
N ALA A 636 -0.14 10.88 -3.90
CA ALA A 636 -0.53 12.19 -3.38
C ALA A 636 0.08 13.33 -4.19
N GLY A 637 1.36 13.24 -4.56
CA GLY A 637 2.01 14.25 -5.40
C GLY A 637 1.45 14.31 -6.82
N LEU A 638 1.03 13.18 -7.41
CA LEU A 638 0.35 13.16 -8.71
C LEU A 638 -1.06 13.74 -8.64
N ILE A 639 -1.79 13.52 -7.53
CA ILE A 639 -3.08 14.17 -7.29
C ILE A 639 -2.87 15.68 -7.20
N ASP A 640 -1.87 16.12 -6.41
CA ASP A 640 -1.55 17.53 -6.25
C ASP A 640 -1.23 18.21 -7.59
N SER A 641 -0.52 17.51 -8.50
CA SER A 641 -0.17 18.05 -9.82
C SER A 641 -1.36 18.25 -10.76
N VAL A 642 -2.51 17.61 -10.50
CA VAL A 642 -3.72 17.78 -11.31
C VAL A 642 -4.79 18.66 -10.64
N MET A 643 -4.57 19.13 -9.42
CA MET A 643 -5.59 19.90 -8.67
C MET A 643 -5.99 21.23 -9.33
N SER A 644 -5.12 21.80 -10.17
CA SER A 644 -5.43 23.02 -10.94
C SER A 644 -6.34 22.76 -12.15
N ARG A 645 -6.51 21.50 -12.56
CA ARG A 645 -7.38 21.12 -13.69
C ARG A 645 -8.86 21.19 -13.27
N GLU A 646 -9.72 21.29 -14.28
CA GLU A 646 -11.16 21.09 -14.08
C GLU A 646 -11.43 19.72 -13.44
N PRO A 647 -12.43 19.58 -12.53
CA PRO A 647 -12.67 18.34 -11.79
C PRO A 647 -12.74 17.07 -12.64
N GLU A 648 -13.32 17.15 -13.84
CA GLU A 648 -13.45 16.02 -14.78
C GLU A 648 -12.11 15.59 -15.40
N HIS A 649 -11.09 16.46 -15.38
CA HIS A 649 -9.74 16.21 -15.90
C HIS A 649 -8.73 15.85 -14.79
N ARG A 650 -9.17 15.78 -13.53
CA ARG A 650 -8.32 15.32 -12.41
C ARG A 650 -8.25 13.81 -12.41
N VAL A 651 -7.49 13.24 -13.34
CA VAL A 651 -7.37 11.78 -13.50
C VAL A 651 -5.93 11.36 -13.27
N VAL A 652 -5.73 10.29 -12.48
CA VAL A 652 -4.43 9.66 -12.24
C VAL A 652 -4.56 8.17 -12.53
N PHE A 653 -3.69 7.64 -13.39
CA PHE A 653 -3.66 6.23 -13.74
C PHE A 653 -2.76 5.42 -12.81
N ILE A 654 -3.10 4.16 -12.54
CA ILE A 654 -2.32 3.30 -11.63
C ILE A 654 -2.00 1.95 -12.31
N ASN A 655 -0.72 1.59 -12.36
CA ASN A 655 -0.25 0.26 -12.75
C ASN A 655 0.02 -0.61 -11.52
N ALA A 656 -0.85 -1.54 -11.13
CA ALA A 656 -2.16 -1.89 -11.68
C ALA A 656 -3.08 -2.39 -10.54
N TRP A 657 -4.33 -2.70 -10.86
CA TRP A 657 -5.24 -3.36 -9.92
C TRP A 657 -4.71 -4.76 -9.57
N ASN A 658 -4.49 -5.61 -10.59
CA ASN A 658 -4.28 -7.05 -10.42
C ASN A 658 -3.22 -7.67 -11.35
N GLU A 659 -2.15 -6.96 -11.73
CA GLU A 659 -1.06 -7.54 -12.54
C GLU A 659 -0.11 -8.39 -11.67
N TRP A 660 -0.59 -9.54 -11.16
CA TRP A 660 0.13 -10.36 -10.18
C TRP A 660 1.48 -10.87 -10.66
N ALA A 661 1.60 -11.20 -11.93
CA ALA A 661 2.84 -11.76 -12.47
C ALA A 661 3.94 -10.72 -12.72
N GLU A 662 3.61 -9.42 -12.65
CA GLU A 662 4.56 -8.31 -12.57
C GLU A 662 4.58 -7.66 -11.19
N SER A 663 3.91 -8.28 -10.21
CA SER A 663 3.79 -7.81 -8.83
C SER A 663 3.14 -6.42 -8.66
N ALA A 664 2.66 -5.80 -9.74
CA ALA A 664 1.99 -4.51 -9.79
C ALA A 664 0.51 -4.67 -9.38
N VAL A 665 0.29 -4.90 -8.08
CA VAL A 665 -1.03 -5.26 -7.53
C VAL A 665 -1.43 -4.34 -6.37
N LEU A 666 -2.57 -3.65 -6.53
CA LEU A 666 -3.27 -3.00 -5.43
C LEU A 666 -4.00 -4.01 -4.54
N GLU A 667 -4.37 -5.16 -5.10
CA GLU A 667 -5.12 -6.17 -4.37
C GLU A 667 -4.41 -6.68 -3.11
N PRO A 668 -5.17 -7.10 -2.08
CA PRO A 668 -4.60 -7.41 -0.77
C PRO A 668 -3.68 -8.64 -0.77
N THR A 669 -2.44 -8.45 -0.32
CA THR A 669 -1.42 -9.50 -0.31
C THR A 669 -1.11 -10.03 1.09
N THR A 670 -0.44 -11.19 1.17
CA THR A 670 -0.08 -11.81 2.46
C THR A 670 0.84 -10.96 3.33
N ARG A 671 1.72 -10.15 2.72
CA ARG A 671 2.65 -9.25 3.43
C ARG A 671 2.04 -7.89 3.71
N PHE A 672 1.43 -7.28 2.69
CA PHE A 672 1.00 -5.89 2.76
C PHE A 672 -0.48 -5.75 3.17
N GLY A 673 -1.26 -6.83 3.19
CA GLY A 673 -2.71 -6.73 3.41
C GLY A 673 -3.32 -5.69 2.48
N ARG A 674 -4.19 -4.83 3.02
CA ARG A 674 -4.81 -3.72 2.29
C ARG A 674 -3.96 -2.44 2.26
N THR A 675 -2.72 -2.42 2.74
CA THR A 675 -1.98 -1.15 2.98
C THR A 675 -1.76 -0.29 1.73
N PHE A 676 -1.60 -0.87 0.53
CA PHE A 676 -1.56 -0.09 -0.72
C PHE A 676 -2.92 0.57 -1.06
N LEU A 677 -4.03 -0.08 -0.75
CA LEU A 677 -5.37 0.51 -0.90
C LEU A 677 -5.61 1.59 0.16
N LEU A 678 -5.14 1.39 1.40
CA LEU A 678 -5.21 2.39 2.47
C LEU A 678 -4.37 3.63 2.13
N ALA A 679 -3.23 3.45 1.46
CA ALA A 679 -2.44 4.55 0.89
C ALA A 679 -3.25 5.38 -0.13
N LEU A 680 -3.97 4.72 -1.04
CA LEU A 680 -4.84 5.42 -1.99
C LEU A 680 -5.97 6.15 -1.27
N ARG A 681 -6.64 5.47 -0.33
CA ARG A 681 -7.75 6.02 0.45
C ARG A 681 -7.35 7.31 1.18
N ASP A 682 -6.18 7.32 1.81
CA ASP A 682 -5.65 8.50 2.50
C ASP A 682 -5.30 9.65 1.53
N ALA A 683 -4.72 9.34 0.37
CA ALA A 683 -4.32 10.35 -0.59
C ALA A 683 -5.50 10.99 -1.35
N VAL A 684 -6.55 10.22 -1.62
CA VAL A 684 -7.64 10.60 -2.53
C VAL A 684 -8.83 11.27 -1.84
N TRP A 685 -9.17 10.88 -0.62
CA TRP A 685 -10.37 11.38 0.05
C TRP A 685 -10.09 12.65 0.85
N ILE A 686 -11.00 13.61 0.72
CA ILE A 686 -11.10 14.81 1.56
C ILE A 686 -12.48 14.96 2.17
#